data_AF-A0A8T7FMQ0-F1
#
_entry.id   AF-A0A8T7FMQ0-F1
#
_cell.length_a   1.000
_cell.length_b   1.000
_cell.length_c   1.000
_cell.angle_alpha   90.00
_cell.angle_beta   90.00
_cell.angle_gamma   90.00
#
_symmetry.space_group_name_H-M   'P 1'
#
loop_
_entity.id
_entity.type
_entity.pdbx_description
1 polymer ?
#
loop_
_entity_poly.entity_id
_entity_poly.type
_entity_poly.pdbx_seq_one_letter_code
_entity_poly.pdbx_strand_id
1 'polypeptide(L)'
;MNLRKFLVLLGVLIVIGAVIAACGGTEPTEAVTEAATEEAPAVPVPDTPYLAEWQGSGHADVASEPFRHWDDPAENPDGVPASCAKCHSTAGYQDFLGVDGSEAGKVDAAVPAADAQGVQCVACHNAGTISKTTVVFPSGIEITAGDDVRCMECHQGRESRVSVDAQIEKFGVTDKPDDTVAPIKDDQGNDVFFGFRNVHYYAAAATLYGGMTHGGYEYEGLTYDAKNTHVDGYNTCTGCHDPHTLEVKVEQCAFCHEDVASVDDLKNVRMVSSNPDYDGDGDVEEGMYYEIEGLQEALYAEIQKYAADTAGAAIVYDSASYPYWFTDTNANGAIDEGEAVFPNAYSTWTPRLLKAAYNYQVSLKDPGAFAHGNKYIVQLLYDSIADLGGDTSALARTDAGHFAGDTLPFRDWDLTDEGEPNYTVPFGCVKCHTAEGIPTFLKAGGSVVVTGTGTTVTTGLTSAPSSNGFLCSTCHNEEAWPERYSVASVTFPSGKTVSLGGKDADGKFIADDSNLCILCHMGRESTTSVNNALRGKDADAVDPGIRFKNIHYFAAGATIFGGDTLGAYQYEGKEYVGQNMHADEAGKLNKCAECHDVHALEPKVEACETCHDTTDPTTIRETDVDYDGDGDVTEGIKGEVDTLAEALYAQLQAYAAANGGEIKYDGHAYPYFFGADDKAYATWTPRLLRAAFNYQYSQKDPGVYVHNPKYIIQILIDSIEDLGGNVSAYTRP
;
A
#
# COMPACT_ATOMS: atom_id res chain seq x y z
N MET A 1 27.41 -7.42 75.06
CA MET A 1 28.36 -8.45 74.56
C MET A 1 29.50 -8.59 75.56
N ASN A 2 29.78 -9.81 76.03
CA ASN A 2 30.68 -10.06 77.18
C ASN A 2 32.16 -9.87 76.79
N LEU A 3 32.99 -9.25 77.64
CA LEU A 3 34.39 -8.84 77.36
C LEU A 3 35.28 -9.99 76.83
N ARG A 4 34.94 -11.24 77.17
CA ARG A 4 35.58 -12.46 76.65
C ARG A 4 35.40 -12.69 75.14
N LYS A 5 34.28 -12.27 74.54
CA LYS A 5 34.03 -12.47 73.10
C LYS A 5 34.72 -11.42 72.22
N PHE A 6 34.99 -10.23 72.76
CA PHE A 6 35.72 -9.17 72.04
C PHE A 6 37.23 -9.47 71.94
N LEU A 7 37.82 -10.06 72.98
CA LEU A 7 39.24 -10.43 73.02
C LEU A 7 39.59 -11.62 72.10
N VAL A 8 38.64 -12.54 71.85
CA VAL A 8 38.83 -13.65 70.91
C VAL A 8 38.80 -13.15 69.46
N LEU A 9 37.92 -12.19 69.14
CA LEU A 9 37.80 -11.63 67.79
C LEU A 9 39.05 -10.82 67.40
N LEU A 10 39.65 -10.08 68.35
CA LEU A 10 40.87 -9.31 68.11
C LEU A 10 42.11 -10.20 67.91
N GLY A 11 42.16 -11.36 68.58
CA GLY A 11 43.26 -12.32 68.45
C GLY A 11 43.30 -13.06 67.10
N VAL A 12 42.14 -13.32 66.50
CA VAL A 12 42.06 -13.97 65.17
C VAL A 12 42.49 -13.03 64.04
N LEU A 13 42.20 -11.72 64.16
CA LEU A 13 42.54 -10.71 63.15
C LEU A 13 44.05 -10.38 63.08
N ILE A 14 44.80 -10.56 64.17
CA ILE A 14 46.27 -10.31 64.20
C ILE A 14 47.05 -11.50 63.61
N VAL A 15 46.55 -12.74 63.76
CA VAL A 15 47.24 -13.95 63.27
C VAL A 15 47.09 -14.13 61.76
N ILE A 16 45.98 -13.71 61.16
CA ILE A 16 45.75 -13.81 59.71
C ILE A 16 46.57 -12.75 58.93
N GLY A 17 46.83 -11.58 59.52
CA GLY A 17 47.68 -10.53 58.92
C GLY A 17 49.17 -10.88 58.85
N ALA A 18 49.67 -11.81 59.67
CA ALA A 18 51.09 -12.16 59.73
C ALA A 18 51.52 -13.28 58.76
N VAL A 19 50.58 -13.98 58.11
CA VAL A 19 50.88 -15.12 57.22
C VAL A 19 51.04 -14.70 55.74
N ILE A 20 50.61 -13.50 55.35
CA ILE A 20 50.68 -13.03 53.95
C ILE A 20 51.97 -12.27 53.62
N ALA A 21 52.79 -11.89 54.62
CA ALA A 21 54.00 -11.08 54.40
C ALA A 21 55.33 -11.88 54.32
N ALA A 22 55.31 -13.21 54.31
CA ALA A 22 56.53 -14.02 54.48
C ALA A 22 56.60 -15.26 53.57
N CYS A 23 56.44 -15.09 52.26
CA CYS A 23 56.89 -16.06 51.25
C CYS A 23 57.37 -15.31 49.99
N GLY A 24 58.47 -14.55 50.12
CA GLY A 24 59.26 -14.09 48.98
C GLY A 24 60.14 -15.24 48.47
N GLY A 25 59.92 -15.65 47.23
CA GLY A 25 60.71 -16.68 46.55
C GLY A 25 62.00 -16.12 45.93
N THR A 26 63.08 -16.86 46.11
CA THR A 26 64.42 -16.64 45.55
C THR A 26 64.52 -17.02 44.06
N GLU A 27 65.33 -16.24 43.33
CA GLU A 27 65.68 -16.33 41.91
C GLU A 27 66.21 -17.69 41.44
N PRO A 28 66.14 -17.92 40.11
CA PRO A 28 67.32 -18.36 39.39
C PRO A 28 67.61 -17.58 38.09
N THR A 29 68.87 -17.15 38.00
CA THR A 29 69.81 -17.16 36.85
C THR A 29 69.42 -16.51 35.51
N GLU A 30 70.26 -15.56 35.11
CA GLU A 30 70.29 -14.80 33.85
C GLU A 30 70.19 -15.66 32.58
N ALA A 31 69.27 -15.26 31.70
CA ALA A 31 69.32 -15.51 30.26
C ALA A 31 69.39 -14.17 29.52
N VAL A 32 70.10 -14.20 28.40
CA VAL A 32 70.61 -13.08 27.62
C VAL A 32 69.51 -12.10 27.18
N THR A 33 69.79 -10.81 27.34
CA THR A 33 69.00 -9.65 26.89
C THR A 33 68.74 -9.66 25.39
N GLU A 34 67.48 -9.80 24.99
CA GLU A 34 66.96 -9.29 23.73
C GLU A 34 66.35 -7.90 24.00
N ALA A 35 66.70 -6.93 23.18
CA ALA A 35 66.32 -5.53 23.41
C ALA A 35 64.79 -5.40 23.38
N ALA A 36 64.21 -4.96 24.51
CA ALA A 36 62.82 -4.53 24.55
C ALA A 36 62.65 -3.33 23.62
N THR A 37 61.89 -3.51 22.55
CA THR A 37 61.25 -2.41 21.85
C THR A 37 60.33 -1.71 22.85
N GLU A 38 60.60 -0.44 23.09
CA GLU A 38 59.79 0.46 23.89
C GLU A 38 58.35 0.44 23.32
N GLU A 39 57.41 -0.16 24.05
CA GLU A 39 55.99 -0.10 23.71
C GLU A 39 55.57 1.36 23.85
N ALA A 40 55.23 1.99 22.72
CA ALA A 40 54.69 3.34 22.72
C ALA A 40 53.50 3.40 23.68
N PRO A 41 53.36 4.47 24.49
CA PRO A 41 52.23 4.60 25.39
C PRO A 41 50.94 4.50 24.58
N ALA A 42 50.07 3.54 24.93
CA ALA A 42 48.75 3.43 24.34
C ALA A 42 48.06 4.78 24.46
N VAL A 43 47.90 5.44 23.31
CA VAL A 43 47.09 6.65 23.20
C VAL A 43 45.72 6.27 23.71
N PRO A 44 45.11 7.03 24.65
CA PRO A 44 43.72 6.77 25.04
C PRO A 44 42.89 6.77 23.75
N VAL A 45 42.26 5.65 23.44
CA VAL A 45 41.27 5.60 22.37
C VAL A 45 40.26 6.69 22.73
N PRO A 46 40.01 7.68 21.85
CA PRO A 46 38.98 8.67 22.10
C PRO A 46 37.70 7.95 22.50
N ASP A 47 36.94 8.47 23.47
CA ASP A 47 35.59 7.96 23.75
C ASP A 47 34.77 8.08 22.46
N THR A 48 34.70 7.00 21.70
CA THR A 48 33.89 6.90 20.49
C THR A 48 32.45 6.71 20.95
N PRO A 49 31.55 7.67 20.68
CA PRO A 49 30.16 7.56 21.10
C PRO A 49 29.53 6.28 20.55
N TYR A 50 28.68 5.65 21.35
CA TYR A 50 27.91 4.44 21.00
C TYR A 50 28.74 3.20 20.65
N LEU A 51 30.05 3.19 20.91
CA LEU A 51 30.91 2.04 20.60
C LEU A 51 30.50 0.79 21.39
N ALA A 52 30.14 0.94 22.66
CA ALA A 52 29.74 -0.19 23.50
C ALA A 52 28.41 -0.79 23.04
N GLU A 53 27.45 0.06 22.68
CA GLU A 53 26.18 -0.32 22.09
C GLU A 53 26.40 -1.07 20.77
N TRP A 54 27.21 -0.52 19.86
CA TRP A 54 27.52 -1.17 18.57
C TRP A 54 28.20 -2.52 18.74
N GLN A 55 29.16 -2.63 19.67
CA GLN A 55 29.86 -3.89 19.96
C GLN A 55 28.91 -5.00 20.46
N GLY A 56 27.76 -4.65 21.00
CA GLY A 56 26.70 -5.59 21.38
C GLY A 56 25.73 -5.95 20.26
N SER A 57 25.80 -5.27 19.11
CA SER A 57 24.87 -5.45 17.99
C SER A 57 25.23 -6.63 17.09
N GLY A 58 24.25 -7.16 16.35
CA GLY A 58 24.48 -8.23 15.37
C GLY A 58 25.46 -7.87 14.25
N HIS A 59 25.59 -6.58 13.91
CA HIS A 59 26.56 -6.11 12.91
C HIS A 59 28.02 -6.16 13.37
N ALA A 60 28.25 -6.14 14.69
CA ALA A 60 29.58 -6.29 15.29
C ALA A 60 29.88 -7.74 15.71
N ASP A 61 28.92 -8.67 15.58
CA ASP A 61 29.13 -10.08 15.89
C ASP A 61 29.92 -10.78 14.78
N VAL A 62 31.21 -10.45 14.70
CA VAL A 62 32.14 -10.98 13.69
C VAL A 62 32.30 -12.50 13.73
N ALA A 63 31.85 -13.17 14.79
CA ALA A 63 31.90 -14.63 14.92
C ALA A 63 30.66 -15.32 14.35
N SER A 64 29.61 -14.57 14.01
CA SER A 64 28.37 -15.09 13.46
C SER A 64 28.51 -15.56 12.01
N GLU A 65 27.60 -16.46 11.61
CA GLU A 65 27.59 -17.06 10.28
C GLU A 65 27.61 -16.04 9.12
N PRO A 66 26.86 -14.92 9.16
CA PRO A 66 26.92 -13.89 8.12
C PRO A 66 28.31 -13.32 7.85
N PHE A 67 29.30 -13.47 8.74
CA PHE A 67 30.65 -12.96 8.52
C PHE A 67 31.72 -14.04 8.42
N ARG A 68 31.42 -15.27 8.86
CA ARG A 68 32.39 -16.38 8.95
C ARG A 68 32.13 -17.52 7.97
N HIS A 69 31.04 -17.46 7.19
CA HIS A 69 30.73 -18.44 6.14
C HIS A 69 31.93 -18.75 5.22
N TRP A 70 32.78 -17.75 4.95
CA TRP A 70 33.90 -17.83 4.03
C TRP A 70 35.23 -18.24 4.66
N ASP A 71 35.23 -18.70 5.92
CA ASP A 71 36.45 -19.03 6.65
C ASP A 71 37.10 -20.35 6.22
N ASP A 72 36.36 -21.25 5.53
CA ASP A 72 36.96 -22.45 4.95
C ASP A 72 37.69 -22.11 3.64
N PRO A 73 39.05 -22.12 3.61
CA PRO A 73 39.81 -21.77 2.42
C PRO A 73 39.74 -22.85 1.32
N ALA A 74 39.24 -24.06 1.61
CA ALA A 74 39.01 -25.08 0.60
C ALA A 74 37.76 -24.77 -0.23
N GLU A 75 36.75 -24.18 0.39
CA GLU A 75 35.49 -23.77 -0.27
C GLU A 75 35.57 -22.34 -0.79
N ASN A 76 36.21 -21.44 -0.02
CA ASN A 76 36.29 -20.01 -0.28
C ASN A 76 37.76 -19.54 -0.27
N PRO A 77 38.56 -19.93 -1.28
CA PRO A 77 40.01 -19.64 -1.30
C PRO A 77 40.36 -18.15 -1.29
N ASP A 78 39.45 -17.31 -1.79
CA ASP A 78 39.62 -15.85 -1.89
C ASP A 78 38.87 -15.08 -0.78
N GLY A 79 38.26 -15.79 0.20
CA GLY A 79 37.43 -15.19 1.24
C GLY A 79 36.03 -14.82 0.74
N VAL A 80 35.52 -13.66 1.16
CA VAL A 80 34.18 -13.16 0.83
C VAL A 80 34.13 -12.76 -0.65
N PRO A 81 33.35 -13.42 -1.52
CA PRO A 81 33.28 -13.10 -2.93
C PRO A 81 32.77 -11.67 -3.18
N ALA A 82 33.18 -11.06 -4.29
CA ALA A 82 32.77 -9.69 -4.66
C ALA A 82 31.24 -9.49 -4.65
N SER A 83 30.47 -10.50 -5.07
CA SER A 83 29.00 -10.46 -5.07
C SER A 83 28.36 -10.49 -3.68
N CYS A 84 29.11 -10.83 -2.64
CA CYS A 84 28.66 -10.88 -1.24
C CYS A 84 29.32 -9.79 -0.38
N ALA A 85 30.52 -9.33 -0.76
CA ALA A 85 31.35 -8.47 0.06
C ALA A 85 30.72 -7.10 0.37
N LYS A 86 29.80 -6.58 -0.48
CA LYS A 86 29.07 -5.32 -0.24
C LYS A 86 28.44 -5.25 1.15
N CYS A 87 27.85 -6.36 1.60
CA CYS A 87 27.05 -6.39 2.84
C CYS A 87 27.64 -7.29 3.93
N HIS A 88 28.64 -8.09 3.59
CA HIS A 88 29.31 -9.00 4.52
C HIS A 88 30.73 -8.55 4.89
N SER A 89 31.13 -7.34 4.49
CA SER A 89 32.38 -6.73 4.93
C SER A 89 32.34 -5.20 4.82
N THR A 90 33.00 -4.51 5.74
CA THR A 90 33.16 -3.05 5.66
C THR A 90 33.97 -2.65 4.42
N ALA A 91 35.03 -3.40 4.09
CA ALA A 91 35.86 -3.13 2.93
C ALA A 91 35.07 -3.22 1.62
N GLY A 92 34.25 -4.25 1.45
CA GLY A 92 33.41 -4.38 0.26
C GLY A 92 32.35 -3.29 0.14
N TYR A 93 31.81 -2.78 1.25
CA TYR A 93 30.92 -1.60 1.17
C TYR A 93 31.68 -0.33 0.77
N GLN A 94 32.90 -0.14 1.27
CA GLN A 94 33.74 1.01 0.89
C GLN A 94 34.15 0.98 -0.58
N ASP A 95 34.47 -0.21 -1.11
CA ASP A 95 34.70 -0.46 -2.53
C ASP A 95 33.44 -0.14 -3.33
N PHE A 96 32.27 -0.65 -2.93
CA PHE A 96 31.00 -0.31 -3.57
C PHE A 96 30.73 1.20 -3.63
N LEU A 97 31.11 1.95 -2.61
CA LEU A 97 30.97 3.41 -2.59
C LEU A 97 32.06 4.16 -3.36
N GLY A 98 33.14 3.48 -3.75
CA GLY A 98 34.33 4.07 -4.38
C GLY A 98 35.13 4.98 -3.43
N VAL A 99 34.95 4.87 -2.12
CA VAL A 99 35.63 5.75 -1.13
C VAL A 99 37.06 5.32 -0.84
N ASP A 100 37.43 4.11 -1.25
CA ASP A 100 38.80 3.60 -1.27
C ASP A 100 39.55 3.96 -2.57
N GLY A 101 38.87 4.61 -3.53
CA GLY A 101 39.39 4.99 -4.84
C GLY A 101 39.02 4.05 -5.98
N SER A 102 38.22 3.00 -5.72
CA SER A 102 37.67 2.11 -6.73
C SER A 102 36.51 2.76 -7.52
N GLU A 103 35.97 2.02 -8.49
CA GLU A 103 34.81 2.47 -9.26
C GLU A 103 33.51 2.26 -8.49
N ALA A 104 32.83 3.35 -8.14
CA ALA A 104 31.58 3.31 -7.40
C ALA A 104 30.46 2.54 -8.13
N GLY A 105 29.61 1.87 -7.36
CA GLY A 105 28.44 1.12 -7.83
C GLY A 105 28.69 -0.39 -8.02
N LYS A 106 29.90 -0.88 -7.74
CA LYS A 106 30.24 -2.30 -7.77
C LYS A 106 31.35 -2.62 -6.77
N VAL A 107 31.49 -3.90 -6.44
CA VAL A 107 32.66 -4.40 -5.71
C VAL A 107 33.61 -5.02 -6.72
N ASP A 108 34.85 -4.56 -6.75
CA ASP A 108 35.84 -4.94 -7.76
C ASP A 108 36.51 -6.30 -7.47
N ALA A 109 36.62 -6.68 -6.19
CA ALA A 109 37.32 -7.89 -5.79
C ALA A 109 36.71 -8.58 -4.55
N ALA A 110 37.09 -9.85 -4.36
CA ALA A 110 36.81 -10.55 -3.11
C ALA A 110 37.57 -9.92 -1.94
N VAL A 111 36.98 -10.00 -0.74
CA VAL A 111 37.59 -9.52 0.50
C VAL A 111 38.12 -10.73 1.28
N PRO A 112 39.42 -10.77 1.63
CA PRO A 112 39.97 -11.89 2.40
C PRO A 112 39.17 -12.14 3.69
N ALA A 113 38.94 -13.40 4.03
CA ALA A 113 38.13 -13.77 5.21
C ALA A 113 38.68 -13.18 6.53
N ALA A 114 40.01 -13.01 6.61
CA ALA A 114 40.68 -12.37 7.74
C ALA A 114 40.34 -10.86 7.87
N ASP A 115 39.97 -10.21 6.77
CA ASP A 115 39.65 -8.77 6.72
C ASP A 115 38.14 -8.50 6.85
N ALA A 116 37.30 -9.55 6.78
CA ALA A 116 35.84 -9.48 6.94
C ALA A 116 35.41 -9.30 8.42
N GLN A 117 35.83 -8.20 9.03
CA GLN A 117 35.63 -7.89 10.45
C GLN A 117 34.25 -7.25 10.73
N GLY A 118 33.19 -7.86 10.22
CA GLY A 118 31.81 -7.38 10.35
C GLY A 118 31.55 -6.03 9.67
N VAL A 119 30.44 -5.40 10.09
CA VAL A 119 30.13 -4.01 9.71
C VAL A 119 30.70 -3.09 10.79
N GLN A 120 31.59 -2.21 10.40
CA GLN A 120 32.28 -1.27 11.30
C GLN A 120 31.71 0.13 11.15
N CYS A 121 32.03 1.01 12.10
CA CYS A 121 31.53 2.39 12.13
C CYS A 121 31.73 3.12 10.80
N VAL A 122 32.88 2.91 10.14
CA VAL A 122 33.24 3.58 8.88
C VAL A 122 32.42 3.10 7.67
N ALA A 123 31.68 1.99 7.76
CA ALA A 123 30.71 1.61 6.75
C ALA A 123 29.61 2.69 6.65
N CYS A 124 29.08 3.15 7.79
CA CYS A 124 28.02 4.15 7.85
C CYS A 124 28.55 5.59 7.99
N HIS A 125 29.72 5.78 8.60
CA HIS A 125 30.32 7.08 8.88
C HIS A 125 31.53 7.36 7.98
N ASN A 126 31.28 7.58 6.70
CA ASN A 126 32.29 8.04 5.74
C ASN A 126 31.67 9.07 4.76
N ALA A 127 32.52 9.78 4.01
CA ALA A 127 32.07 10.85 3.11
C ALA A 127 31.11 10.38 2.00
N GLY A 128 31.25 9.14 1.53
CA GLY A 128 30.34 8.54 0.54
C GLY A 128 28.97 8.28 1.13
N THR A 129 28.90 7.49 2.22
CA THR A 129 27.63 7.07 2.84
C THR A 129 26.79 8.26 3.30
N ILE A 130 27.39 9.26 3.96
CA ILE A 130 26.64 10.41 4.50
C ILE A 130 26.09 11.35 3.41
N SER A 131 26.58 11.23 2.17
CA SER A 131 26.15 12.09 1.06
C SER A 131 25.12 11.42 0.15
N LYS A 132 24.89 10.11 0.35
CA LYS A 132 24.03 9.29 -0.49
C LYS A 132 22.57 9.45 -0.04
N THR A 133 21.69 9.68 -1.00
CA THR A 133 20.24 9.85 -0.76
C THR A 133 19.37 8.92 -1.60
N THR A 134 19.98 8.17 -2.52
CA THR A 134 19.30 7.21 -3.39
C THR A 134 19.89 5.80 -3.29
N VAL A 135 19.07 4.79 -3.58
CA VAL A 135 19.42 3.37 -3.63
C VAL A 135 18.75 2.73 -4.84
N VAL A 136 19.45 1.80 -5.52
CA VAL A 136 18.91 1.05 -6.67
C VAL A 136 18.60 -0.37 -6.25
N PHE A 137 17.32 -0.73 -6.35
CA PHE A 137 16.82 -2.05 -6.00
C PHE A 137 17.15 -3.09 -7.09
N PRO A 138 17.07 -4.40 -6.79
CA PRO A 138 17.31 -5.46 -7.79
C PRO A 138 16.41 -5.40 -9.03
N SER A 139 15.26 -4.72 -8.96
CA SER A 139 14.38 -4.43 -10.09
C SER A 139 14.91 -3.36 -11.05
N GLY A 140 15.97 -2.64 -10.66
CA GLY A 140 16.50 -1.49 -11.38
C GLY A 140 15.88 -0.15 -10.97
N ILE A 141 14.87 -0.16 -10.09
CA ILE A 141 14.22 1.07 -9.62
C ILE A 141 15.11 1.82 -8.63
N GLU A 142 15.28 3.13 -8.88
CA GLU A 142 15.95 4.03 -7.95
C GLU A 142 14.92 4.66 -6.99
N ILE A 143 15.18 4.52 -5.68
CA ILE A 143 14.38 5.12 -4.62
C ILE A 143 15.19 6.21 -3.93
N THR A 144 14.56 7.36 -3.70
CA THR A 144 15.10 8.42 -2.83
C THR A 144 14.57 8.23 -1.41
N ALA A 145 15.44 7.95 -0.44
CA ALA A 145 15.06 7.67 0.95
C ALA A 145 15.90 8.42 2.00
N GLY A 146 16.67 9.43 1.58
CA GLY A 146 17.49 10.21 2.50
C GLY A 146 18.51 9.32 3.23
N ASP A 147 18.59 9.43 4.55
CA ASP A 147 19.57 8.70 5.35
C ASP A 147 19.37 7.19 5.40
N ASP A 148 18.14 6.69 5.19
CA ASP A 148 17.83 5.27 5.30
C ASP A 148 18.48 4.43 4.19
N VAL A 149 18.93 5.06 3.10
CA VAL A 149 19.60 4.35 2.00
C VAL A 149 20.82 3.57 2.47
N ARG A 150 21.47 4.01 3.56
CA ARG A 150 22.60 3.28 4.17
C ARG A 150 22.21 1.87 4.64
N CYS A 151 20.97 1.72 5.10
CA CYS A 151 20.41 0.44 5.54
C CYS A 151 19.94 -0.36 4.31
N MET A 152 19.23 0.33 3.40
CA MET A 152 18.61 -0.29 2.23
C MET A 152 19.62 -0.89 1.25
N GLU A 153 20.83 -0.35 1.16
CA GLU A 153 21.88 -0.94 0.31
C GLU A 153 22.12 -2.42 0.59
N CYS A 154 21.89 -2.87 1.83
CA CYS A 154 22.00 -4.28 2.22
C CYS A 154 20.65 -4.95 2.48
N HIS A 155 19.68 -4.23 3.03
CA HIS A 155 18.36 -4.76 3.40
C HIS A 155 17.30 -4.66 2.27
N GLN A 156 17.72 -4.57 1.01
CA GLN A 156 16.84 -4.51 -0.18
C GLN A 156 16.57 -5.86 -0.84
N GLY A 157 17.16 -6.95 -0.32
CA GLY A 157 17.17 -8.24 -1.01
C GLY A 157 18.11 -8.28 -2.22
N ARG A 158 18.10 -9.40 -2.96
CA ARG A 158 18.99 -9.65 -4.10
C ARG A 158 18.29 -10.05 -5.40
N GLU A 159 17.01 -10.34 -5.32
CA GLU A 159 16.17 -10.74 -6.45
C GLU A 159 14.89 -9.91 -6.43
N SER A 160 14.16 -9.90 -7.54
CA SER A 160 12.89 -9.18 -7.69
C SER A 160 12.01 -9.92 -8.69
N ARG A 161 10.78 -9.42 -8.93
CA ARG A 161 9.97 -9.88 -10.07
C ARG A 161 10.77 -9.93 -11.37
N VAL A 162 11.59 -8.91 -11.64
CA VAL A 162 12.36 -8.78 -12.89
C VAL A 162 13.28 -9.97 -13.11
N SER A 163 13.92 -10.49 -12.06
CA SER A 163 14.86 -11.62 -12.19
C SER A 163 14.18 -12.99 -12.26
N VAL A 164 12.95 -13.10 -11.74
CA VAL A 164 12.07 -14.26 -11.97
C VAL A 164 11.62 -14.27 -13.43
N ASP A 165 11.08 -13.15 -13.93
CA ASP A 165 10.63 -13.00 -15.32
C ASP A 165 11.79 -13.22 -16.32
N ALA A 166 12.98 -12.67 -16.04
CA ALA A 166 14.16 -12.89 -16.86
C ALA A 166 14.58 -14.37 -16.92
N GLN A 167 14.35 -15.16 -15.85
CA GLN A 167 14.61 -16.60 -15.89
C GLN A 167 13.60 -17.31 -16.79
N ILE A 168 12.31 -16.99 -16.65
CA ILE A 168 11.23 -17.57 -17.45
C ILE A 168 11.45 -17.28 -18.94
N GLU A 169 11.83 -16.05 -19.27
CA GLU A 169 12.15 -15.64 -20.64
C GLU A 169 13.40 -16.36 -21.17
N LYS A 170 14.48 -16.44 -20.38
CA LYS A 170 15.72 -17.13 -20.78
C LYS A 170 15.48 -18.58 -21.18
N PHE A 171 14.53 -19.26 -20.54
CA PHE A 171 14.18 -20.66 -20.86
C PHE A 171 13.10 -20.78 -21.94
N GLY A 172 12.51 -19.67 -22.40
CA GLY A 172 11.51 -19.65 -23.48
C GLY A 172 10.21 -20.36 -23.10
N VAL A 173 9.76 -20.20 -21.86
CA VAL A 173 8.60 -20.91 -21.27
C VAL A 173 7.48 -19.97 -20.81
N THR A 174 7.46 -18.73 -21.29
CA THR A 174 6.43 -17.73 -20.95
C THR A 174 5.01 -18.19 -21.28
N ASP A 175 4.83 -18.95 -22.35
CA ASP A 175 3.54 -19.49 -22.81
C ASP A 175 3.20 -20.88 -22.24
N LYS A 176 4.03 -21.38 -21.32
CA LYS A 176 3.94 -22.72 -20.73
C LYS A 176 4.08 -22.67 -19.20
N PRO A 177 3.14 -21.98 -18.50
CA PRO A 177 3.27 -21.74 -17.07
C PRO A 177 3.25 -23.02 -16.22
N ASP A 178 2.70 -24.11 -16.76
CA ASP A 178 2.50 -25.37 -16.06
C ASP A 178 3.42 -26.51 -16.52
N ASP A 179 4.22 -26.29 -17.57
CA ASP A 179 5.15 -27.32 -18.04
C ASP A 179 6.41 -27.33 -17.16
N THR A 180 6.87 -28.52 -16.76
CA THR A 180 8.18 -28.69 -16.14
C THR A 180 9.28 -28.22 -17.10
N VAL A 181 10.17 -27.37 -16.62
CA VAL A 181 11.21 -26.76 -17.45
C VAL A 181 12.45 -27.65 -17.55
N ALA A 182 12.79 -28.05 -18.78
CA ALA A 182 14.01 -28.82 -19.04
C ALA A 182 15.26 -27.92 -19.02
N PRO A 183 16.45 -28.46 -18.68
CA PRO A 183 17.71 -27.74 -18.78
C PRO A 183 18.00 -27.28 -20.21
N ILE A 184 18.61 -26.11 -20.34
CA ILE A 184 19.10 -25.56 -21.62
C ILE A 184 20.64 -25.61 -21.67
N LYS A 185 21.22 -25.33 -22.84
CA LYS A 185 22.67 -25.20 -23.00
C LYS A 185 23.08 -23.73 -23.00
N ASP A 186 24.14 -23.38 -22.26
CA ASP A 186 24.82 -22.09 -22.42
C ASP A 186 25.68 -22.03 -23.70
N ASP A 187 26.29 -20.88 -23.96
CA ASP A 187 27.17 -20.65 -25.12
C ASP A 187 28.41 -21.56 -25.12
N GLN A 188 28.76 -22.13 -23.96
CA GLN A 188 29.88 -23.03 -23.74
C GLN A 188 29.47 -24.51 -23.79
N GLY A 189 28.18 -24.80 -23.96
CA GLY A 189 27.62 -26.15 -24.05
C GLY A 189 27.36 -26.83 -22.69
N ASN A 190 27.46 -26.11 -21.58
CA ASN A 190 27.11 -26.62 -20.24
C ASN A 190 25.60 -26.58 -20.02
N ASP A 191 25.10 -27.50 -19.19
CA ASP A 191 23.70 -27.48 -18.77
C ASP A 191 23.44 -26.31 -17.81
N VAL A 192 22.39 -25.55 -18.10
CA VAL A 192 21.84 -24.52 -17.25
C VAL A 192 20.46 -24.97 -16.82
N PHE A 193 20.25 -25.06 -15.52
CA PHE A 193 19.02 -25.56 -14.91
C PHE A 193 18.09 -24.40 -14.57
N PHE A 194 16.79 -24.64 -14.74
CA PHE A 194 15.76 -23.75 -14.23
C PHE A 194 15.60 -24.02 -12.74
N GLY A 195 15.70 -22.99 -11.90
CA GLY A 195 15.79 -23.16 -10.47
C GLY A 195 15.28 -21.97 -9.68
N PHE A 196 15.19 -22.20 -8.38
CA PHE A 196 14.66 -21.22 -7.45
C PHE A 196 15.48 -19.92 -7.40
N ARG A 197 14.81 -18.77 -7.30
CA ARG A 197 15.40 -17.44 -7.09
C ARG A 197 15.29 -17.07 -5.61
N ASN A 198 16.41 -16.69 -4.98
CA ASN A 198 16.43 -16.37 -3.56
C ASN A 198 16.42 -14.86 -3.34
N VAL A 199 15.32 -14.31 -2.81
CA VAL A 199 15.21 -12.89 -2.43
C VAL A 199 16.31 -12.44 -1.45
N HIS A 200 16.91 -13.39 -0.73
CA HIS A 200 17.91 -13.20 0.31
C HIS A 200 17.35 -12.60 1.60
N TYR A 201 18.13 -12.67 2.68
CA TYR A 201 17.64 -12.43 4.04
C TYR A 201 17.43 -10.94 4.34
N TYR A 202 16.50 -10.66 5.25
CA TYR A 202 16.19 -9.32 5.78
C TYR A 202 15.93 -8.29 4.69
N ALA A 203 15.13 -8.64 3.69
CA ALA A 203 14.73 -7.78 2.57
C ALA A 203 13.69 -6.72 2.98
N ALA A 204 13.80 -6.16 4.20
CA ALA A 204 12.84 -5.25 4.81
C ALA A 204 12.57 -3.99 3.97
N ALA A 205 13.57 -3.48 3.24
CA ALA A 205 13.36 -2.31 2.38
C ALA A 205 12.45 -2.64 1.18
N ALA A 206 12.55 -3.85 0.64
CA ALA A 206 11.70 -4.30 -0.45
C ALA A 206 10.25 -4.52 0.05
N THR A 207 10.08 -5.08 1.26
CA THR A 207 8.77 -5.19 1.91
C THR A 207 8.16 -3.80 2.20
N LEU A 208 8.96 -2.87 2.74
CA LEU A 208 8.53 -1.53 3.11
C LEU A 208 8.06 -0.71 1.91
N TYR A 209 8.77 -0.80 0.79
CA TYR A 209 8.44 -0.06 -0.44
C TYR A 209 7.45 -0.81 -1.34
N GLY A 210 7.21 -2.09 -1.06
CA GLY A 210 6.23 -2.93 -1.73
C GLY A 210 6.32 -2.84 -3.26
N GLY A 211 5.16 -2.54 -3.86
CA GLY A 211 4.92 -2.37 -5.29
C GLY A 211 5.89 -1.43 -6.01
N MET A 212 6.47 -0.45 -5.31
CA MET A 212 7.44 0.48 -5.93
C MET A 212 8.73 -0.19 -6.35
N THR A 213 9.13 -1.27 -5.67
CA THR A 213 10.43 -1.90 -5.86
C THR A 213 10.33 -3.26 -6.52
N HIS A 214 9.12 -3.80 -6.69
CA HIS A 214 8.87 -5.14 -7.24
C HIS A 214 9.68 -6.23 -6.51
N GLY A 215 9.79 -6.10 -5.19
CA GLY A 215 10.53 -7.02 -4.32
C GLY A 215 9.91 -8.42 -4.27
N GLY A 216 8.57 -8.49 -4.30
CA GLY A 216 7.83 -9.71 -4.53
C GLY A 216 7.56 -9.96 -6.02
N TYR A 217 7.06 -11.14 -6.33
CA TYR A 217 6.50 -11.45 -7.64
C TYR A 217 5.06 -10.95 -7.73
N GLU A 218 4.91 -9.80 -8.38
CA GLU A 218 3.61 -9.17 -8.65
C GLU A 218 3.01 -9.70 -9.95
N TYR A 219 1.76 -10.16 -9.88
CA TYR A 219 1.06 -10.77 -11.00
C TYR A 219 0.51 -9.74 -11.99
N GLU A 220 0.51 -10.11 -13.27
CA GLU A 220 0.08 -9.22 -14.35
C GLU A 220 -1.39 -8.82 -14.21
N GLY A 221 -1.68 -7.53 -14.42
CA GLY A 221 -3.04 -6.98 -14.35
C GLY A 221 -3.54 -6.68 -12.94
N LEU A 222 -2.75 -7.03 -11.91
CA LEU A 222 -3.05 -6.69 -10.52
C LEU A 222 -2.25 -5.47 -10.08
N THR A 223 -2.79 -4.78 -9.08
CA THR A 223 -2.19 -3.64 -8.40
C THR A 223 -1.84 -4.02 -6.97
N TYR A 224 -0.82 -3.35 -6.43
CA TYR A 224 -0.20 -3.69 -5.15
C TYR A 224 0.02 -2.43 -4.32
N ASP A 225 0.04 -2.62 -3.00
CA ASP A 225 0.46 -1.60 -2.05
C ASP A 225 1.88 -1.11 -2.37
N ALA A 226 2.07 0.21 -2.41
CA ALA A 226 3.36 0.87 -2.60
C ALA A 226 4.07 1.00 -1.24
N LYS A 227 4.78 2.11 -0.97
CA LYS A 227 5.44 2.30 0.31
C LYS A 227 4.44 2.35 1.47
N ASN A 228 4.57 1.41 2.41
CA ASN A 228 3.84 1.45 3.67
C ASN A 228 4.29 2.68 4.47
N THR A 229 3.35 3.58 4.73
CA THR A 229 3.60 4.87 5.35
C THR A 229 2.95 4.88 6.73
N HIS A 230 3.76 5.07 7.76
CA HIS A 230 3.36 5.35 9.12
C HIS A 230 3.09 6.85 9.34
N VAL A 231 2.77 7.26 10.56
CA VAL A 231 2.72 8.69 10.93
C VAL A 231 4.11 9.35 10.95
N ASP A 232 4.15 10.68 10.88
CA ASP A 232 5.38 11.46 10.88
C ASP A 232 6.32 11.10 12.05
N GLY A 233 7.62 11.02 11.75
CA GLY A 233 8.66 10.58 12.69
C GLY A 233 8.89 9.06 12.72
N TYR A 234 7.94 8.26 12.25
CA TYR A 234 8.02 6.79 12.21
C TYR A 234 8.05 6.21 10.79
N ASN A 235 8.33 7.07 9.80
CA ASN A 235 8.33 6.77 8.37
C ASN A 235 9.68 6.37 7.78
N THR A 236 10.65 6.09 8.66
CA THR A 236 12.05 5.81 8.33
C THR A 236 12.56 4.64 9.15
N CYS A 237 13.57 3.93 8.65
CA CYS A 237 14.22 2.85 9.37
C CYS A 237 14.69 3.30 10.76
N THR A 238 15.34 4.47 10.82
CA THR A 238 15.86 5.05 12.07
C THR A 238 14.78 5.65 12.98
N GLY A 239 13.58 5.89 12.46
CA GLY A 239 12.41 6.24 13.26
C GLY A 239 12.06 5.12 14.24
N CYS A 240 12.09 3.87 13.77
CA CYS A 240 11.69 2.70 14.56
C CYS A 240 12.87 1.92 15.16
N HIS A 241 14.02 1.88 14.48
CA HIS A 241 15.20 1.13 14.91
C HIS A 241 16.28 2.06 15.47
N ASP A 242 16.99 1.61 16.49
CA ASP A 242 18.22 2.26 16.92
C ASP A 242 19.38 1.85 16.00
N PRO A 243 20.08 2.80 15.35
CA PRO A 243 21.13 2.47 14.39
C PRO A 243 22.40 1.89 15.04
N HIS A 244 22.56 1.96 16.37
CA HIS A 244 23.73 1.45 17.08
C HIS A 244 23.46 0.15 17.82
N THR A 245 22.28 -0.04 18.42
CA THR A 245 21.93 -1.35 19.02
C THR A 245 21.30 -2.31 18.02
N LEU A 246 20.71 -1.77 16.93
CA LEU A 246 19.86 -2.46 15.95
C LEU A 246 18.51 -2.93 16.49
N GLU A 247 18.23 -2.63 17.76
CA GLU A 247 16.98 -2.99 18.41
C GLU A 247 15.84 -2.08 17.98
N VAL A 248 14.62 -2.61 18.02
CA VAL A 248 13.39 -1.83 17.83
C VAL A 248 13.14 -1.00 19.10
N LYS A 249 12.76 0.27 18.92
CA LYS A 249 12.42 1.20 19.99
C LYS A 249 11.00 0.96 20.50
N VAL A 250 10.79 -0.21 21.12
CA VAL A 250 9.46 -0.69 21.56
C VAL A 250 8.70 0.33 22.41
N GLU A 251 9.41 1.09 23.25
CA GLU A 251 8.80 2.12 24.09
C GLU A 251 8.12 3.24 23.31
N GLN A 252 8.50 3.45 22.05
CA GLN A 252 7.87 4.43 21.17
C GLN A 252 6.57 3.89 20.56
N CYS A 253 6.50 2.59 20.29
CA CYS A 253 5.30 1.92 19.78
C CYS A 253 4.17 1.96 20.80
N ALA A 254 4.49 1.73 22.08
CA ALA A 254 3.55 1.70 23.21
C ALA A 254 2.81 3.04 23.45
N PHE A 255 3.25 4.13 22.80
CA PHE A 255 2.55 5.42 22.87
C PHE A 255 1.23 5.42 22.09
N CYS A 256 1.16 4.66 20.99
CA CYS A 256 0.00 4.60 20.10
C CYS A 256 -0.65 3.21 20.04
N HIS A 257 0.14 2.15 20.21
CA HIS A 257 -0.34 0.77 20.17
C HIS A 257 -0.48 0.25 21.60
N GLU A 258 -1.72 0.01 22.01
CA GLU A 258 -2.04 -0.53 23.33
C GLU A 258 -1.40 -1.91 23.52
N ASP A 259 -1.12 -2.27 24.77
CA ASP A 259 -0.57 -3.57 25.19
C ASP A 259 0.79 -3.97 24.59
N VAL A 260 1.50 -3.07 23.91
CA VAL A 260 2.89 -3.28 23.47
C VAL A 260 3.88 -3.01 24.62
N ALA A 261 4.58 -4.05 25.10
CA ALA A 261 5.62 -3.93 26.13
C ALA A 261 6.97 -4.55 25.72
N SER A 262 6.98 -5.37 24.68
CA SER A 262 8.14 -6.08 24.15
C SER A 262 8.08 -6.18 22.62
N VAL A 263 9.19 -6.61 22.00
CA VAL A 263 9.23 -6.85 20.54
C VAL A 263 8.22 -7.91 20.12
N ASP A 264 8.02 -8.95 20.93
CA ASP A 264 7.05 -10.01 20.61
C ASP A 264 5.61 -9.49 20.63
N ASP A 265 5.28 -8.52 21.48
CA ASP A 265 3.93 -7.94 21.53
C ASP A 265 3.56 -7.20 20.24
N LEU A 266 4.54 -6.78 19.43
CA LEU A 266 4.29 -6.15 18.14
C LEU A 266 3.52 -7.06 17.17
N LYS A 267 3.62 -8.38 17.33
CA LYS A 267 2.88 -9.35 16.52
C LYS A 267 1.37 -9.27 16.74
N ASN A 268 0.94 -8.77 17.91
CA ASN A 268 -0.47 -8.61 18.25
C ASN A 268 -1.06 -7.29 17.74
N VAL A 269 -0.24 -6.43 17.11
CA VAL A 269 -0.71 -5.12 16.65
C VAL A 269 -1.61 -5.29 15.42
N ARG A 270 -2.85 -4.83 15.56
CA ARG A 270 -3.83 -4.64 14.49
C ARG A 270 -4.39 -3.23 14.55
N MET A 271 -4.70 -2.64 13.39
CA MET A 271 -5.35 -1.33 13.31
C MET A 271 -6.70 -1.46 12.63
N VAL A 272 -7.62 -0.51 12.90
CA VAL A 272 -8.96 -0.46 12.27
C VAL A 272 -8.91 -0.41 10.74
N SER A 273 -7.79 0.03 10.17
CA SER A 273 -7.52 0.04 8.72
C SER A 273 -7.16 -1.33 8.14
N SER A 274 -7.16 -2.37 8.97
CA SER A 274 -6.88 -3.78 8.64
C SER A 274 -7.95 -4.66 9.28
N ASN A 275 -9.21 -4.36 8.99
CA ASN A 275 -10.37 -5.06 9.56
C ASN A 275 -10.80 -6.38 8.90
N PRO A 276 -10.40 -6.74 7.66
CA PRO A 276 -10.81 -8.01 7.08
C PRO A 276 -10.10 -9.19 7.75
N ASP A 277 -10.76 -10.34 7.77
CA ASP A 277 -10.15 -11.65 8.02
C ASP A 277 -9.37 -12.06 6.75
N TYR A 278 -8.04 -11.95 6.78
CA TYR A 278 -7.22 -12.12 5.58
C TYR A 278 -6.94 -13.59 5.29
N ASP A 279 -6.73 -14.40 6.32
CA ASP A 279 -6.43 -15.83 6.19
C ASP A 279 -7.68 -16.74 6.21
N GLY A 280 -8.85 -16.18 6.51
CA GLY A 280 -10.15 -16.84 6.44
C GLY A 280 -10.44 -17.78 7.61
N ASP A 281 -9.75 -17.65 8.74
CA ASP A 281 -9.91 -18.51 9.91
C ASP A 281 -11.09 -18.09 10.83
N GLY A 282 -11.63 -16.88 10.61
CA GLY A 282 -12.73 -16.28 11.35
C GLY A 282 -12.33 -15.35 12.49
N ASP A 283 -11.03 -15.11 12.73
CA ASP A 283 -10.49 -14.22 13.76
C ASP A 283 -10.08 -12.85 13.18
N VAL A 284 -10.87 -11.82 13.50
CA VAL A 284 -10.59 -10.43 13.11
C VAL A 284 -9.98 -9.59 14.24
N GLU A 285 -9.63 -10.21 15.37
CA GLU A 285 -9.03 -9.55 16.54
C GLU A 285 -7.50 -9.75 16.59
N GLU A 286 -6.98 -10.82 15.99
CA GLU A 286 -5.54 -11.11 16.00
C GLU A 286 -4.70 -10.10 15.20
N GLY A 287 -3.41 -10.02 15.52
CA GLY A 287 -2.50 -9.08 14.85
C GLY A 287 -2.10 -9.53 13.45
N MET A 288 -1.67 -8.58 12.62
CA MET A 288 -1.29 -8.82 11.21
C MET A 288 -0.18 -9.87 11.00
N TYR A 289 0.55 -10.22 12.06
CA TYR A 289 1.52 -11.31 12.02
C TYR A 289 0.84 -12.66 11.78
N TYR A 290 -0.27 -12.93 12.48
CA TYR A 290 -0.95 -14.22 12.47
C TYR A 290 -1.74 -14.41 11.17
N GLU A 291 -2.41 -13.37 10.70
CA GLU A 291 -3.00 -13.29 9.35
C GLU A 291 -2.00 -13.66 8.24
N ILE A 292 -0.74 -13.21 8.34
CA ILE A 292 0.32 -13.58 7.39
C ILE A 292 0.76 -15.04 7.59
N GLU A 293 0.82 -15.54 8.82
CA GLU A 293 1.17 -16.92 9.14
C GLU A 293 0.13 -17.90 8.56
N GLY A 294 -1.17 -17.64 8.73
CA GLY A 294 -2.23 -18.46 8.14
C GLY A 294 -2.19 -18.45 6.61
N LEU A 295 -1.95 -17.30 5.99
CA LEU A 295 -1.74 -17.21 4.53
C LEU A 295 -0.47 -17.94 4.07
N GLN A 296 0.61 -17.94 4.86
CA GLN A 296 1.81 -18.73 4.59
C GLN A 296 1.49 -20.22 4.62
N GLU A 297 0.76 -20.70 5.64
CA GLU A 297 0.33 -22.09 5.73
C GLU A 297 -0.54 -22.51 4.54
N ALA A 298 -1.52 -21.67 4.18
CA ALA A 298 -2.39 -21.89 3.03
C ALA A 298 -1.61 -21.95 1.70
N LEU A 299 -0.71 -20.98 1.48
CA LEU A 299 0.14 -20.98 0.28
C LEU A 299 1.07 -22.18 0.23
N TYR A 300 1.68 -22.57 1.35
CA TYR A 300 2.57 -23.72 1.39
C TYR A 300 1.83 -25.02 1.04
N ALA A 301 0.61 -25.20 1.56
CA ALA A 301 -0.23 -26.33 1.21
C ALA A 301 -0.56 -26.37 -0.29
N GLU A 302 -0.90 -25.23 -0.90
CA GLU A 302 -1.16 -25.15 -2.34
C GLU A 302 0.11 -25.36 -3.18
N ILE A 303 1.28 -24.90 -2.73
CA ILE A 303 2.57 -25.19 -3.35
C ILE A 303 2.82 -26.71 -3.38
N GLN A 304 2.62 -27.39 -2.25
CA GLN A 304 2.81 -28.84 -2.14
C GLN A 304 1.88 -29.62 -3.06
N LYS A 305 0.59 -29.24 -3.04
CA LYS A 305 -0.44 -29.83 -3.90
C LYS A 305 -0.13 -29.62 -5.38
N TYR A 306 0.16 -28.39 -5.80
CA TYR A 306 0.49 -28.07 -7.19
C TYR A 306 1.75 -28.84 -7.65
N ALA A 307 2.79 -28.89 -6.81
CA ALA A 307 4.02 -29.61 -7.13
C ALA A 307 3.78 -31.12 -7.34
N ALA A 308 2.97 -31.75 -6.49
CA ALA A 308 2.62 -33.16 -6.63
C ALA A 308 1.72 -33.45 -7.84
N ASP A 309 0.64 -32.67 -8.02
CA ASP A 309 -0.42 -32.96 -8.98
C ASP A 309 -0.11 -32.45 -10.40
N THR A 310 0.59 -31.32 -10.51
CA THR A 310 0.86 -30.64 -11.79
C THR A 310 2.33 -30.75 -12.19
N ALA A 311 3.25 -30.35 -11.31
CA ALA A 311 4.67 -30.38 -11.63
C ALA A 311 5.22 -31.83 -11.68
N GLY A 312 4.60 -32.76 -10.95
CA GLY A 312 4.89 -34.19 -10.99
C GLY A 312 5.92 -34.68 -9.97
N ALA A 313 6.28 -33.87 -8.98
CA ALA A 313 7.15 -34.25 -7.87
C ALA A 313 6.81 -33.47 -6.59
N ALA A 314 6.67 -34.18 -5.47
CA ALA A 314 6.42 -33.57 -4.17
C ALA A 314 7.60 -32.68 -3.73
N ILE A 315 7.29 -31.59 -3.03
CA ILE A 315 8.23 -30.54 -2.65
C ILE A 315 8.15 -30.27 -1.15
N VAL A 316 9.29 -29.94 -0.56
CA VAL A 316 9.39 -29.48 0.83
C VAL A 316 10.30 -28.26 0.94
N TYR A 317 9.97 -27.36 1.85
CA TYR A 317 10.77 -26.17 2.17
C TYR A 317 11.54 -26.35 3.47
N ASP A 318 12.79 -25.89 3.50
CA ASP A 318 13.54 -25.65 4.72
C ASP A 318 14.23 -24.27 4.67
N SER A 319 13.96 -23.44 5.66
CA SER A 319 14.46 -22.05 5.69
C SER A 319 15.97 -21.95 5.96
N ALA A 320 16.56 -23.00 6.56
CA ALA A 320 17.92 -23.02 7.07
C ALA A 320 18.92 -23.72 6.12
N SER A 321 18.46 -24.60 5.23
CA SER A 321 19.33 -25.39 4.35
C SER A 321 19.26 -24.91 2.90
N TYR A 322 20.41 -24.63 2.29
CA TYR A 322 20.49 -24.33 0.87
C TYR A 322 20.28 -25.60 0.01
N PRO A 323 19.45 -25.58 -1.07
CA PRO A 323 18.85 -24.41 -1.74
C PRO A 323 17.38 -24.12 -1.37
N TYR A 324 16.99 -24.38 -0.12
CA TYR A 324 15.70 -24.12 0.52
C TYR A 324 14.54 -25.01 0.08
N TRP A 325 14.52 -25.43 -1.18
CA TRP A 325 13.48 -26.30 -1.72
C TRP A 325 14.08 -27.65 -2.11
N PHE A 326 13.50 -28.72 -1.61
CA PHE A 326 13.97 -30.08 -1.79
C PHE A 326 12.85 -30.96 -2.34
N THR A 327 13.24 -32.06 -2.98
CA THR A 327 12.28 -33.10 -3.35
C THR A 327 11.85 -33.83 -2.08
N ASP A 328 10.56 -33.82 -1.78
CA ASP A 328 9.98 -34.65 -0.73
C ASP A 328 9.90 -36.08 -1.27
N THR A 329 10.82 -36.93 -0.81
CA THR A 329 11.06 -38.25 -1.42
C THR A 329 10.00 -39.27 -1.02
N ASN A 330 9.26 -39.01 0.05
CA ASN A 330 8.24 -39.90 0.58
C ASN A 330 6.81 -39.31 0.49
N ALA A 331 6.69 -38.06 0.03
CA ALA A 331 5.45 -37.32 -0.16
C ALA A 331 4.63 -37.14 1.13
N ASN A 332 5.29 -36.92 2.27
CA ASN A 332 4.65 -36.68 3.56
C ASN A 332 4.43 -35.19 3.88
N GLY A 333 4.97 -34.29 3.06
CA GLY A 333 4.87 -32.84 3.20
C GLY A 333 5.77 -32.22 4.27
N ALA A 334 6.70 -32.97 4.85
CA ALA A 334 7.59 -32.54 5.93
C ALA A 334 9.06 -32.83 5.59
N ILE A 335 9.98 -32.09 6.20
CA ILE A 335 11.41 -32.30 5.96
C ILE A 335 11.90 -33.47 6.80
N ASP A 336 12.41 -34.52 6.17
CA ASP A 336 12.97 -35.67 6.86
C ASP A 336 14.51 -35.68 6.91
N GLU A 337 15.03 -36.54 7.80
CA GLU A 337 16.47 -36.75 7.95
C GLU A 337 17.09 -37.20 6.61
N GLY A 338 17.95 -36.35 6.06
CA GLY A 338 18.66 -36.60 4.81
C GLY A 338 18.01 -36.00 3.55
N GLU A 339 16.85 -35.33 3.68
CA GLU A 339 16.22 -34.65 2.54
C GLU A 339 16.73 -33.22 2.34
N ALA A 340 17.05 -32.52 3.42
CA ALA A 340 17.61 -31.16 3.43
C ALA A 340 19.10 -31.13 3.04
N VAL A 341 19.45 -31.71 1.89
CA VAL A 341 20.82 -31.78 1.39
C VAL A 341 20.87 -31.36 -0.07
N PHE A 342 21.94 -30.66 -0.46
CA PHE A 342 22.09 -30.11 -1.81
C PHE A 342 21.85 -31.14 -2.95
N PRO A 343 22.30 -32.41 -2.87
CA PRO A 343 21.98 -33.41 -3.89
C PRO A 343 20.50 -33.71 -4.10
N ASN A 344 19.63 -33.36 -3.13
CA ASN A 344 18.18 -33.56 -3.17
C ASN A 344 17.42 -32.25 -3.49
N ALA A 345 18.11 -31.22 -3.98
CA ALA A 345 17.50 -29.97 -4.42
C ALA A 345 16.32 -30.23 -5.37
N TYR A 346 15.24 -29.47 -5.21
CA TYR A 346 14.07 -29.59 -6.07
C TYR A 346 14.40 -29.17 -7.50
N SER A 347 14.13 -30.03 -8.48
CA SER A 347 14.47 -29.82 -9.89
C SER A 347 13.28 -29.76 -10.84
N THR A 348 12.07 -30.03 -10.36
CA THR A 348 10.86 -30.22 -11.18
C THR A 348 10.04 -28.93 -11.25
N TRP A 349 10.70 -27.80 -11.49
CA TRP A 349 10.05 -26.48 -11.48
C TRP A 349 9.20 -26.23 -12.72
N THR A 350 8.02 -25.62 -12.52
CA THR A 350 7.26 -24.92 -13.56
C THR A 350 7.40 -23.40 -13.35
N PRO A 351 7.17 -22.55 -14.37
CA PRO A 351 7.15 -21.10 -14.19
C PRO A 351 6.15 -20.65 -13.11
N ARG A 352 4.96 -21.27 -13.04
CA ARG A 352 3.95 -20.94 -12.03
C ARG A 352 4.40 -21.27 -10.61
N LEU A 353 4.94 -22.48 -10.41
CA LEU A 353 5.45 -22.92 -9.12
C LEU A 353 6.62 -22.03 -8.63
N LEU A 354 7.49 -21.59 -9.53
CA LEU A 354 8.60 -20.69 -9.20
C LEU A 354 8.09 -19.35 -8.62
N LYS A 355 7.03 -18.76 -9.21
CA LYS A 355 6.47 -17.48 -8.77
C LYS A 355 5.90 -17.58 -7.35
N ALA A 356 5.10 -18.61 -7.10
CA ALA A 356 4.51 -18.87 -5.79
C ALA A 356 5.57 -19.18 -4.72
N ALA A 357 6.54 -20.05 -5.05
CA ALA A 357 7.64 -20.38 -4.15
C ALA A 357 8.52 -19.16 -3.83
N TYR A 358 8.68 -18.25 -4.79
CA TYR A 358 9.39 -16.98 -4.57
C TYR A 358 8.66 -16.11 -3.56
N ASN A 359 7.36 -15.85 -3.75
CA ASN A 359 6.54 -15.08 -2.82
C ASN A 359 6.46 -15.70 -1.43
N TYR A 360 6.39 -17.03 -1.33
CA TYR A 360 6.47 -17.73 -0.06
C TYR A 360 7.78 -17.45 0.68
N GLN A 361 8.92 -17.40 -0.02
CA GLN A 361 10.17 -17.03 0.64
C GLN A 361 10.24 -15.53 0.95
N VAL A 362 9.70 -14.65 0.11
CA VAL A 362 9.64 -13.20 0.37
C VAL A 362 8.94 -12.92 1.70
N SER A 363 7.80 -13.57 1.98
CA SER A 363 7.07 -13.38 3.22
C SER A 363 7.82 -13.86 4.47
N LEU A 364 8.75 -14.81 4.32
CA LEU A 364 9.51 -15.42 5.42
C LEU A 364 10.87 -14.75 5.67
N LYS A 365 11.46 -14.11 4.66
CA LYS A 365 12.83 -13.55 4.76
C LYS A 365 12.87 -12.13 5.31
N ASP A 366 11.73 -11.53 5.62
CA ASP A 366 11.63 -10.33 6.45
C ASP A 366 10.86 -10.67 7.75
N PRO A 367 11.54 -10.88 8.89
CA PRO A 367 10.87 -11.16 10.16
C PRO A 367 9.96 -10.03 10.63
N GLY A 368 10.14 -8.81 10.13
CA GLY A 368 9.30 -7.64 10.42
C GLY A 368 8.23 -7.40 9.35
N ALA A 369 7.97 -8.34 8.44
CA ALA A 369 7.04 -8.18 7.33
C ALA A 369 5.65 -7.65 7.75
N PHE A 370 5.16 -8.13 8.90
CA PHE A 370 3.88 -7.72 9.49
C PHE A 370 3.83 -6.23 9.91
N ALA A 371 4.98 -5.57 10.05
CA ALA A 371 5.09 -4.14 10.35
C ALA A 371 5.61 -3.34 9.16
N HIS A 372 6.54 -3.88 8.37
CA HIS A 372 7.14 -3.17 7.24
C HIS A 372 6.17 -3.01 6.07
N GLY A 373 5.37 -4.01 5.73
CA GLY A 373 4.51 -3.99 4.54
C GLY A 373 3.49 -5.11 4.53
N ASN A 374 2.79 -5.30 5.64
CA ASN A 374 1.86 -6.42 5.85
C ASN A 374 0.86 -6.63 4.70
N LYS A 375 0.19 -5.56 4.26
CA LYS A 375 -0.81 -5.60 3.18
C LYS A 375 -0.21 -6.02 1.85
N TYR A 376 1.01 -5.56 1.54
CA TYR A 376 1.74 -6.02 0.35
C TYR A 376 2.04 -7.52 0.42
N ILE A 377 2.46 -8.03 1.59
CA ILE A 377 2.70 -9.46 1.78
C ILE A 377 1.41 -10.28 1.69
N VAL A 378 0.31 -9.81 2.29
CA VAL A 378 -1.03 -10.42 2.14
C VAL A 378 -1.39 -10.55 0.66
N GLN A 379 -1.25 -9.47 -0.12
CA GLN A 379 -1.54 -9.47 -1.55
C GLN A 379 -0.69 -10.49 -2.33
N LEU A 380 0.62 -10.57 -2.05
CA LEU A 380 1.50 -11.54 -2.70
C LEU A 380 1.10 -12.99 -2.38
N LEU A 381 0.77 -13.28 -1.11
CA LEU A 381 0.39 -14.63 -0.67
C LEU A 381 -0.96 -15.03 -1.26
N TYR A 382 -1.97 -14.15 -1.15
CA TYR A 382 -3.30 -14.34 -1.73
C TYR A 382 -3.21 -14.61 -3.24
N ASP A 383 -2.47 -13.78 -3.98
CA ASP A 383 -2.38 -13.91 -5.43
C ASP A 383 -1.63 -15.18 -5.84
N SER A 384 -0.64 -15.61 -5.05
CA SER A 384 0.04 -16.89 -5.28
C SER A 384 -0.87 -18.09 -5.00
N ILE A 385 -1.72 -18.04 -3.96
CA ILE A 385 -2.74 -19.07 -3.71
C ILE A 385 -3.70 -19.16 -4.90
N ALA A 386 -4.23 -18.00 -5.35
CA ALA A 386 -5.14 -17.93 -6.49
C ALA A 386 -4.49 -18.45 -7.79
N ASP A 387 -3.24 -18.07 -8.06
CA ASP A 387 -2.50 -18.49 -9.26
C ASP A 387 -2.28 -20.00 -9.28
N LEU A 388 -2.01 -20.65 -8.14
CA LEU A 388 -1.90 -22.11 -8.06
C LEU A 388 -3.26 -22.84 -8.13
N GLY A 389 -4.38 -22.11 -8.15
CA GLY A 389 -5.73 -22.67 -8.20
C GLY A 389 -6.32 -23.01 -6.83
N GLY A 390 -5.79 -22.42 -5.76
CA GLY A 390 -6.36 -22.48 -4.41
C GLY A 390 -7.67 -21.71 -4.29
N ASP A 391 -8.51 -22.10 -3.33
CA ASP A 391 -9.76 -21.40 -3.05
C ASP A 391 -9.49 -20.19 -2.16
N THR A 392 -9.84 -19.01 -2.66
CA THR A 392 -9.66 -17.73 -1.98
C THR A 392 -10.97 -17.13 -1.49
N SER A 393 -12.10 -17.84 -1.62
CA SER A 393 -13.43 -17.30 -1.32
C SER A 393 -13.67 -16.95 0.15
N ALA A 394 -12.88 -17.53 1.06
CA ALA A 394 -12.88 -17.19 2.48
C ALA A 394 -11.82 -16.16 2.88
N LEU A 395 -10.86 -15.88 1.99
CA LEU A 395 -9.72 -14.99 2.27
C LEU A 395 -10.06 -13.55 1.89
N ALA A 396 -9.40 -12.59 2.53
CA ALA A 396 -9.40 -11.20 2.09
C ALA A 396 -8.05 -10.80 1.47
N ARG A 397 -8.12 -10.04 0.37
CA ARG A 397 -6.94 -9.48 -0.30
C ARG A 397 -6.74 -8.00 -0.02
N THR A 398 -7.84 -7.26 0.06
CA THR A 398 -7.89 -5.81 -0.07
C THR A 398 -8.72 -5.22 1.06
N ASP A 399 -8.29 -4.07 1.58
CA ASP A 399 -9.01 -3.37 2.65
C ASP A 399 -10.26 -2.64 2.18
N ALA A 400 -11.01 -2.12 3.15
CA ALA A 400 -12.13 -1.22 2.90
C ALA A 400 -11.67 0.09 2.25
N GLY A 401 -12.09 0.30 0.99
CA GLY A 401 -12.09 1.58 0.27
C GLY A 401 -10.92 2.54 0.55
N HIS A 402 -11.11 3.49 1.47
CA HIS A 402 -10.09 4.49 1.82
C HIS A 402 -8.76 3.90 2.31
N PHE A 403 -8.75 2.67 2.84
CA PHE A 403 -7.54 1.99 3.31
C PHE A 403 -6.96 1.01 2.27
N ALA A 404 -7.64 0.86 1.12
CA ALA A 404 -7.29 -0.06 0.05
C ALA A 404 -6.20 0.52 -0.87
N GLY A 405 -4.96 0.56 -0.37
CA GLY A 405 -3.81 1.16 -1.06
C GLY A 405 -3.49 0.56 -2.42
N ASP A 406 -3.90 -0.69 -2.64
CA ASP A 406 -3.75 -1.46 -3.87
C ASP A 406 -4.85 -1.21 -4.90
N THR A 407 -5.77 -0.28 -4.68
CA THR A 407 -6.87 -0.03 -5.62
C THR A 407 -6.65 1.21 -6.48
N LEU A 408 -7.37 1.27 -7.62
CA LEU A 408 -7.26 2.34 -8.62
C LEU A 408 -7.26 3.77 -8.03
N PRO A 409 -8.09 4.14 -7.03
CA PRO A 409 -8.05 5.47 -6.43
C PRO A 409 -6.67 5.90 -5.91
N PHE A 410 -5.78 4.97 -5.57
CA PHE A 410 -4.44 5.28 -5.09
C PHE A 410 -3.33 4.88 -6.08
N ARG A 411 -3.63 4.08 -7.10
CA ARG A 411 -2.64 3.51 -8.03
C ARG A 411 -2.71 4.06 -9.46
N ASP A 412 -3.66 4.95 -9.76
CA ASP A 412 -3.82 5.58 -11.09
C ASP A 412 -2.54 6.28 -11.61
N TRP A 413 -1.66 6.74 -10.71
CA TRP A 413 -0.47 7.52 -11.06
C TRP A 413 0.85 6.79 -10.82
N ASP A 414 0.80 5.47 -10.65
CA ASP A 414 2.00 4.68 -10.37
C ASP A 414 2.90 4.59 -11.59
N LEU A 415 2.35 4.64 -12.81
CA LEU A 415 3.09 4.59 -14.08
C LEU A 415 2.85 5.85 -14.93
N THR A 416 3.81 6.20 -15.79
CA THR A 416 3.62 7.15 -16.89
C THR A 416 2.86 6.51 -18.06
N ASP A 417 2.46 7.32 -19.05
CA ASP A 417 1.87 6.82 -20.30
C ASP A 417 2.84 5.89 -21.07
N GLU A 418 4.14 6.00 -20.82
CA GLU A 418 5.18 5.12 -21.38
C GLU A 418 5.43 3.85 -20.54
N GLY A 419 4.76 3.70 -19.40
CA GLY A 419 4.91 2.55 -18.49
C GLY A 419 6.06 2.66 -17.49
N GLU A 420 6.67 3.85 -17.34
CA GLU A 420 7.76 4.07 -16.38
C GLU A 420 7.20 4.40 -14.99
N PRO A 421 7.83 3.96 -13.88
CA PRO A 421 7.40 4.32 -12.54
C PRO A 421 7.35 5.84 -12.28
N ASN A 422 6.24 6.32 -11.74
CA ASN A 422 5.96 7.73 -11.47
C ASN A 422 5.54 7.99 -10.02
N TYR A 423 4.66 7.16 -9.45
CA TYR A 423 4.15 7.24 -8.05
C TYR A 423 3.88 8.67 -7.53
N THR A 424 3.36 9.55 -8.40
CA THR A 424 3.18 10.97 -8.10
C THR A 424 1.77 11.41 -8.47
N VAL A 425 1.00 11.81 -7.47
CA VAL A 425 -0.37 12.30 -7.62
C VAL A 425 -0.35 13.76 -8.08
N PRO A 426 -1.00 14.10 -9.21
CA PRO A 426 -1.10 15.48 -9.68
C PRO A 426 -1.86 16.37 -8.69
N PHE A 427 -1.44 17.63 -8.53
CA PHE A 427 -1.98 18.58 -7.54
C PHE A 427 -3.52 18.67 -7.47
N GLY A 428 -4.22 18.49 -8.61
CA GLY A 428 -5.67 18.55 -8.68
C GLY A 428 -6.39 17.35 -8.03
N CYS A 429 -5.68 16.24 -7.86
CA CYS A 429 -6.16 14.97 -7.30
C CYS A 429 -5.71 14.77 -5.84
N VAL A 430 -4.62 15.42 -5.43
CA VAL A 430 -3.98 15.26 -4.11
C VAL A 430 -4.95 15.34 -2.95
N LYS A 431 -5.94 16.26 -3.00
CA LYS A 431 -6.92 16.46 -1.92
C LYS A 431 -7.59 15.15 -1.45
N CYS A 432 -7.87 14.24 -2.38
CA CYS A 432 -8.72 13.07 -2.14
C CYS A 432 -8.03 11.74 -2.44
N HIS A 433 -6.79 11.77 -2.90
CA HIS A 433 -6.06 10.59 -3.33
C HIS A 433 -4.66 10.50 -2.71
N THR A 434 -4.46 11.23 -1.61
CA THR A 434 -3.24 11.15 -0.78
C THR A 434 -3.60 11.25 0.69
N ALA A 435 -2.79 10.63 1.55
CA ALA A 435 -2.95 10.69 3.00
C ALA A 435 -2.94 12.12 3.57
N GLU A 436 -2.10 13.01 3.05
CA GLU A 436 -1.96 14.38 3.55
C GLU A 436 -2.86 15.41 2.84
N GLY A 437 -3.67 14.95 1.87
CA GLY A 437 -4.42 15.82 0.97
C GLY A 437 -5.38 16.77 1.69
N ILE A 438 -6.24 16.22 2.54
CA ILE A 438 -7.22 16.97 3.34
C ILE A 438 -6.54 17.93 4.34
N PRO A 439 -5.63 17.49 5.23
CA PRO A 439 -5.02 18.40 6.20
C PRO A 439 -4.26 19.54 5.51
N THR A 440 -3.54 19.26 4.42
CA THR A 440 -2.84 20.28 3.63
C THR A 440 -3.82 21.26 2.99
N PHE A 441 -4.91 20.74 2.41
CA PHE A 441 -5.97 21.56 1.81
C PHE A 441 -6.61 22.51 2.84
N LEU A 442 -6.95 22.00 4.02
CA LEU A 442 -7.56 22.79 5.09
C LEU A 442 -6.59 23.85 5.64
N LYS A 443 -5.33 23.47 5.91
CA LYS A 443 -4.29 24.38 6.39
C LYS A 443 -3.99 25.51 5.41
N ALA A 444 -4.05 25.23 4.11
CA ALA A 444 -3.87 26.23 3.06
C ALA A 444 -5.10 27.13 2.84
N GLY A 445 -6.24 26.84 3.48
CA GLY A 445 -7.51 27.51 3.17
C GLY A 445 -7.97 27.24 1.73
N GLY A 446 -7.73 26.02 1.24
CA GLY A 446 -8.03 25.61 -0.12
C GLY A 446 -9.52 25.74 -0.47
N SER A 447 -9.79 25.90 -1.75
CA SER A 447 -11.14 25.96 -2.31
C SER A 447 -11.18 25.29 -3.68
N VAL A 448 -12.39 25.03 -4.18
CA VAL A 448 -12.60 24.62 -5.57
C VAL A 448 -13.25 25.76 -6.34
N VAL A 449 -12.72 26.03 -7.54
CA VAL A 449 -13.16 27.12 -8.40
C VAL A 449 -13.29 26.63 -9.85
N VAL A 450 -14.27 27.16 -10.56
CA VAL A 450 -14.45 26.90 -11.99
C VAL A 450 -13.99 28.11 -12.78
N THR A 451 -13.06 27.91 -13.71
CA THR A 451 -12.54 28.98 -14.58
C THR A 451 -13.59 29.44 -15.59
N GLY A 452 -13.33 30.57 -16.23
CA GLY A 452 -14.18 31.09 -17.31
C GLY A 452 -14.33 30.13 -18.52
N THR A 453 -13.42 29.17 -18.68
CA THR A 453 -13.44 28.11 -19.71
C THR A 453 -14.09 26.81 -19.23
N GLY A 454 -14.57 26.77 -17.99
CA GLY A 454 -15.23 25.59 -17.41
C GLY A 454 -14.25 24.54 -16.90
N THR A 455 -13.02 24.91 -16.55
CA THR A 455 -12.07 24.01 -15.89
C THR A 455 -12.22 24.12 -14.38
N THR A 456 -12.46 23.01 -13.70
CA THR A 456 -12.45 22.97 -12.23
C THR A 456 -11.03 22.87 -11.70
N VAL A 457 -10.69 23.72 -10.73
CA VAL A 457 -9.35 23.82 -10.13
C VAL A 457 -9.48 23.77 -8.61
N THR A 458 -8.69 22.91 -7.99
CA THR A 458 -8.46 22.89 -6.53
C THR A 458 -7.27 23.77 -6.19
N THR A 459 -7.43 24.70 -5.26
CA THR A 459 -6.36 25.62 -4.83
C THR A 459 -5.69 25.15 -3.54
N GLY A 460 -4.46 25.60 -3.30
CA GLY A 460 -3.76 25.36 -2.03
C GLY A 460 -2.99 24.04 -1.94
N LEU A 461 -2.88 23.29 -3.04
CA LEU A 461 -2.18 22.01 -3.12
C LEU A 461 -1.13 22.01 -4.23
N THR A 462 -0.09 21.20 -4.06
CA THR A 462 0.91 20.84 -5.07
C THR A 462 0.83 19.35 -5.34
N SER A 463 1.52 18.85 -6.37
CA SER A 463 1.68 17.40 -6.55
C SER A 463 2.35 16.80 -5.32
N ALA A 464 2.00 15.56 -5.00
CA ALA A 464 2.50 14.83 -3.84
C ALA A 464 2.76 13.37 -4.20
N PRO A 465 3.64 12.66 -3.45
CA PRO A 465 3.81 11.22 -3.61
C PRO A 465 2.50 10.47 -3.43
N SER A 466 2.38 9.33 -4.12
CA SER A 466 1.28 8.39 -3.92
C SER A 466 1.33 7.80 -2.50
N SER A 467 0.17 7.61 -1.87
CA SER A 467 0.06 6.96 -0.55
C SER A 467 -0.63 5.61 -0.65
N ASN A 468 -0.45 4.74 0.34
CA ASN A 468 -1.17 3.45 0.43
C ASN A 468 -2.50 3.63 1.14
N GLY A 469 -3.42 4.35 0.48
CA GLY A 469 -4.68 4.73 1.11
C GLY A 469 -4.58 6.01 1.95
N PHE A 470 -5.60 6.25 2.75
CA PHE A 470 -5.65 7.30 3.75
C PHE A 470 -5.03 6.83 5.08
N LEU A 471 -4.45 7.79 5.80
CA LEU A 471 -4.03 7.60 7.18
C LEU A 471 -5.15 8.04 8.12
N CYS A 472 -5.05 7.63 9.39
CA CYS A 472 -5.96 8.14 10.42
C CYS A 472 -5.95 9.68 10.45
N SER A 473 -4.76 10.27 10.31
CA SER A 473 -4.51 11.72 10.29
C SER A 473 -5.03 12.43 9.04
N THR A 474 -5.51 11.71 8.02
CA THR A 474 -6.24 12.31 6.89
C THR A 474 -7.56 12.91 7.36
N CYS A 475 -8.22 12.26 8.31
CA CYS A 475 -9.53 12.66 8.83
C CYS A 475 -9.47 13.16 10.28
N HIS A 476 -8.57 12.61 11.08
CA HIS A 476 -8.37 12.97 12.48
C HIS A 476 -7.30 14.04 12.65
N ASN A 477 -7.54 14.96 13.58
CA ASN A 477 -6.59 15.99 13.96
C ASN A 477 -5.63 15.44 15.02
N GLU A 478 -4.38 15.23 14.64
CA GLU A 478 -3.35 14.70 15.55
C GLU A 478 -3.09 15.62 16.75
N GLU A 479 -3.22 16.95 16.60
CA GLU A 479 -3.03 17.90 17.70
C GLU A 479 -4.16 17.83 18.75
N ALA A 480 -5.31 17.26 18.38
CA ALA A 480 -6.51 17.17 19.20
C ALA A 480 -7.06 15.73 19.25
N TRP A 481 -6.20 14.71 19.16
CA TRP A 481 -6.62 13.31 19.07
C TRP A 481 -7.57 12.90 20.21
N PRO A 482 -8.67 12.17 19.94
CA PRO A 482 -9.10 11.58 18.66
C PRO A 482 -10.06 12.45 17.83
N GLU A 483 -10.10 13.78 18.04
CA GLU A 483 -11.02 14.66 17.29
C GLU A 483 -10.74 14.65 15.77
N ARG A 484 -11.77 14.94 14.98
CA ARG A 484 -11.68 15.10 13.52
C ARG A 484 -11.51 16.56 13.12
N TYR A 485 -11.02 16.79 11.90
CA TYR A 485 -11.01 18.15 11.36
C TYR A 485 -12.42 18.71 11.22
N SER A 486 -12.67 19.86 11.86
CA SER A 486 -13.96 20.52 11.80
C SER A 486 -14.12 21.34 10.51
N VAL A 487 -15.04 20.92 9.65
CA VAL A 487 -15.36 21.61 8.38
C VAL A 487 -16.74 22.25 8.48
N ALA A 488 -16.79 23.58 8.54
CA ALA A 488 -18.06 24.29 8.73
C ALA A 488 -19.00 24.18 7.51
N SER A 489 -18.45 24.17 6.30
CA SER A 489 -19.21 24.13 5.05
C SER A 489 -18.29 23.80 3.88
N VAL A 490 -18.84 23.28 2.78
CA VAL A 490 -18.09 22.95 1.57
C VAL A 490 -18.55 23.79 0.39
N THR A 491 -17.60 24.30 -0.39
CA THR A 491 -17.85 25.03 -1.64
C THR A 491 -17.73 24.09 -2.83
N PHE A 492 -18.83 23.90 -3.54
CA PHE A 492 -18.95 23.02 -4.70
C PHE A 492 -18.40 23.69 -5.96
N PRO A 493 -18.08 22.93 -7.03
CA PRO A 493 -17.64 23.50 -8.31
C PRO A 493 -18.59 24.57 -8.89
N SER A 494 -19.87 24.53 -8.54
CA SER A 494 -20.85 25.56 -8.95
C SER A 494 -20.62 26.93 -8.31
N GLY A 495 -19.77 27.02 -7.28
CA GLY A 495 -19.60 28.18 -6.42
C GLY A 495 -20.64 28.27 -5.29
N LYS A 496 -21.52 27.28 -5.15
CA LYS A 496 -22.47 27.18 -4.03
C LYS A 496 -21.76 26.61 -2.81
N THR A 497 -22.08 27.15 -1.64
CA THR A 497 -21.55 26.68 -0.36
C THR A 497 -22.71 26.11 0.45
N VAL A 498 -22.58 24.85 0.86
CA VAL A 498 -23.59 24.13 1.64
C VAL A 498 -22.96 23.49 2.87
N SER A 499 -23.79 23.06 3.81
CA SER A 499 -23.35 22.40 5.03
C SER A 499 -24.41 21.46 5.56
N LEU A 500 -23.96 20.31 6.08
CA LEU A 500 -24.79 19.46 6.94
C LEU A 500 -24.70 19.86 8.42
N GLY A 501 -23.99 20.94 8.75
CA GLY A 501 -23.96 21.47 10.12
C GLY A 501 -25.30 22.06 10.56
N GLY A 502 -25.49 22.15 11.87
CA GLY A 502 -26.72 22.63 12.51
C GLY A 502 -26.48 23.82 13.43
N LYS A 503 -27.48 24.14 14.25
CA LYS A 503 -27.33 25.08 15.37
C LYS A 503 -27.60 24.36 16.68
N ASP A 504 -26.86 24.69 17.72
CA ASP A 504 -27.17 24.25 19.08
C ASP A 504 -28.38 24.99 19.67
N ALA A 505 -28.73 24.62 20.90
CA ALA A 505 -29.84 25.21 21.64
C ALA A 505 -29.70 26.74 21.84
N ASP A 506 -28.47 27.27 21.80
CA ASP A 506 -28.17 28.69 21.92
C ASP A 506 -28.11 29.41 20.56
N GLY A 507 -28.35 28.68 19.47
CA GLY A 507 -28.35 29.19 18.09
C GLY A 507 -26.96 29.34 17.47
N LYS A 508 -25.91 28.83 18.12
CA LYS A 508 -24.54 28.82 17.59
C LYS A 508 -24.39 27.68 16.60
N PHE A 509 -23.72 27.96 15.48
CA PHE A 509 -23.48 26.96 14.45
C PHE A 509 -22.51 25.86 14.94
N ILE A 510 -22.85 24.61 14.65
CA ILE A 510 -22.04 23.42 14.90
C ILE A 510 -21.83 22.71 13.56
N ALA A 511 -20.57 22.50 13.21
CA ALA A 511 -20.20 21.73 12.03
C ALA A 511 -20.55 20.25 12.20
N ASP A 512 -20.87 19.57 11.10
CA ASP A 512 -21.10 18.12 11.07
C ASP A 512 -19.96 17.44 10.32
N ASP A 513 -19.56 16.25 10.78
CA ASP A 513 -18.45 15.49 10.21
C ASP A 513 -18.69 15.08 8.75
N SER A 514 -19.95 15.01 8.31
CA SER A 514 -20.29 14.74 6.91
C SER A 514 -19.67 15.77 5.96
N ASN A 515 -19.43 17.01 6.42
CA ASN A 515 -18.77 18.03 5.62
C ASN A 515 -17.32 17.66 5.28
N LEU A 516 -16.63 16.88 6.13
CA LEU A 516 -15.30 16.35 5.85
C LEU A 516 -15.35 15.38 4.66
N CYS A 517 -16.32 14.46 4.65
CA CYS A 517 -16.54 13.52 3.56
C CYS A 517 -16.87 14.27 2.24
N ILE A 518 -17.73 15.29 2.31
CA ILE A 518 -18.17 16.06 1.15
C ILE A 518 -17.01 16.81 0.47
N LEU A 519 -15.89 17.10 1.16
CA LEU A 519 -14.71 17.68 0.50
C LEU A 519 -14.27 16.85 -0.72
N CYS A 520 -14.42 15.53 -0.64
CA CYS A 520 -14.08 14.61 -1.73
C CYS A 520 -15.29 14.11 -2.50
N HIS A 521 -16.41 13.87 -1.82
CA HIS A 521 -17.64 13.34 -2.42
C HIS A 521 -18.59 14.41 -2.99
N MET A 522 -18.10 15.60 -3.33
CA MET A 522 -18.90 16.69 -3.92
C MET A 522 -19.00 16.66 -5.45
N GLY A 523 -18.25 15.77 -6.11
CA GLY A 523 -18.07 15.80 -7.57
C GLY A 523 -17.09 16.90 -8.05
N ARG A 524 -16.60 16.75 -9.29
CA ARG A 524 -15.61 17.65 -9.90
C ARG A 524 -16.19 18.65 -10.88
N GLU A 525 -17.42 18.47 -11.32
CA GLU A 525 -18.06 19.30 -12.33
C GLU A 525 -19.45 19.73 -11.86
N SER A 526 -20.06 20.68 -12.56
CA SER A 526 -21.37 21.24 -12.21
C SER A 526 -22.04 21.83 -13.43
N THR A 527 -23.31 22.23 -13.29
CA THR A 527 -23.99 23.10 -14.27
C THR A 527 -23.10 24.29 -14.69
N THR A 528 -22.40 24.91 -13.73
CA THR A 528 -21.53 26.07 -13.98
C THR A 528 -20.34 25.73 -14.87
N SER A 529 -19.67 24.60 -14.65
CA SER A 529 -18.52 24.22 -15.47
C SER A 529 -18.92 23.78 -16.87
N VAL A 530 -20.04 23.07 -17.00
CA VAL A 530 -20.65 22.72 -18.29
C VAL A 530 -21.03 24.00 -19.07
N ASN A 531 -21.75 24.93 -18.43
CA ASN A 531 -22.13 26.20 -19.06
C ASN A 531 -20.93 27.04 -19.50
N ASN A 532 -19.89 27.10 -18.68
CA ASN A 532 -18.67 27.84 -19.03
C ASN A 532 -17.94 27.20 -20.22
N ALA A 533 -17.88 25.86 -20.30
CA ALA A 533 -17.25 25.14 -21.40
C ALA A 533 -18.03 25.24 -22.72
N LEU A 534 -19.36 25.37 -22.65
CA LEU A 534 -20.24 25.46 -23.81
C LEU A 534 -20.55 26.91 -24.25
N ARG A 535 -20.03 27.91 -23.52
CA ARG A 535 -20.38 29.33 -23.75
C ARG A 535 -20.11 29.76 -25.20
N GLY A 536 -21.14 30.32 -25.84
CA GLY A 536 -21.05 30.88 -27.18
C GLY A 536 -21.07 29.85 -28.31
N LYS A 537 -21.33 28.58 -28.02
CA LYS A 537 -21.50 27.51 -29.01
C LYS A 537 -22.99 27.37 -29.37
N ASP A 538 -23.25 26.97 -30.61
CA ASP A 538 -24.61 26.67 -31.09
C ASP A 538 -25.08 25.33 -30.53
N ALA A 539 -26.31 25.25 -30.02
CA ALA A 539 -26.79 24.12 -29.24
C ALA A 539 -26.81 22.79 -30.02
N ASP A 540 -27.01 22.85 -31.33
CA ASP A 540 -27.25 21.71 -32.20
C ASP A 540 -26.15 21.52 -33.25
N ALA A 541 -25.18 22.44 -33.32
CA ALA A 541 -24.01 22.29 -34.18
C ALA A 541 -22.92 21.46 -33.51
N VAL A 542 -22.36 20.50 -34.26
CA VAL A 542 -21.15 19.77 -33.84
C VAL A 542 -19.97 20.74 -33.74
N ASP A 543 -19.27 20.70 -32.61
CA ASP A 543 -18.10 21.53 -32.37
C ASP A 543 -16.92 20.66 -31.89
N PRO A 544 -15.84 20.53 -32.70
CA PRO A 544 -14.71 19.66 -32.38
C PRO A 544 -13.84 20.17 -31.22
N GLY A 545 -14.12 21.37 -30.69
CA GLY A 545 -13.50 21.92 -29.49
C GLY A 545 -14.22 21.52 -28.21
N ILE A 546 -15.39 20.89 -28.28
CA ILE A 546 -16.09 20.37 -27.10
C ILE A 546 -15.37 19.10 -26.60
N ARG A 547 -15.19 19.03 -25.28
CA ARG A 547 -14.71 17.85 -24.56
C ARG A 547 -15.72 17.52 -23.47
N PHE A 548 -15.98 16.23 -23.29
CA PHE A 548 -16.89 15.76 -22.26
C PHE A 548 -16.41 16.18 -20.86
N LYS A 549 -17.35 16.50 -19.98
CA LYS A 549 -17.09 16.90 -18.59
C LYS A 549 -17.43 15.75 -17.67
N ASN A 550 -16.48 15.30 -16.87
CA ASN A 550 -16.67 14.16 -15.98
C ASN A 550 -17.02 14.64 -14.57
N ILE A 551 -18.25 14.37 -14.11
CA ILE A 551 -18.67 14.67 -12.72
C ILE A 551 -17.77 13.99 -11.68
N HIS A 552 -17.07 12.93 -12.08
CA HIS A 552 -16.25 12.08 -11.23
C HIS A 552 -17.09 11.19 -10.30
N TYR A 553 -16.46 10.17 -9.73
CA TYR A 553 -17.13 9.08 -9.02
C TYR A 553 -17.63 9.52 -7.64
N PHE A 554 -18.69 8.86 -7.15
CA PHE A 554 -19.21 9.01 -5.79
C PHE A 554 -19.52 10.46 -5.39
N ALA A 555 -20.20 11.20 -6.28
CA ALA A 555 -20.62 12.59 -6.03
C ALA A 555 -21.84 12.70 -5.09
N ALA A 556 -21.92 11.85 -4.07
CA ALA A 556 -23.05 11.73 -3.15
C ALA A 556 -23.43 13.06 -2.49
N GLY A 557 -22.45 13.89 -2.14
CA GLY A 557 -22.71 15.23 -1.60
C GLY A 557 -23.49 16.11 -2.56
N ALA A 558 -23.15 16.09 -3.86
CA ALA A 558 -23.91 16.85 -4.86
C ALA A 558 -25.32 16.29 -5.03
N THR A 559 -25.48 14.96 -4.97
CA THR A 559 -26.77 14.29 -5.10
C THR A 559 -27.68 14.63 -3.93
N ILE A 560 -27.20 14.47 -2.68
CA ILE A 560 -27.96 14.78 -1.47
C ILE A 560 -28.48 16.21 -1.51
N PHE A 561 -27.63 17.19 -1.81
CA PHE A 561 -28.04 18.61 -1.88
C PHE A 561 -28.81 18.98 -3.16
N GLY A 562 -28.79 18.12 -4.18
CA GLY A 562 -29.50 18.27 -5.45
C GLY A 562 -29.41 19.68 -6.06
N GLY A 563 -30.58 20.30 -6.21
CA GLY A 563 -30.82 21.66 -6.65
C GLY A 563 -29.85 22.71 -6.10
N ASP A 564 -29.54 22.60 -4.80
CA ASP A 564 -28.82 23.62 -4.04
C ASP A 564 -27.34 23.72 -4.40
N THR A 565 -26.76 22.62 -4.93
CA THR A 565 -25.35 22.57 -5.34
C THR A 565 -25.14 22.69 -6.84
N LEU A 566 -26.18 22.54 -7.67
CA LEU A 566 -26.07 22.56 -9.13
C LEU A 566 -25.08 21.49 -9.66
N GLY A 567 -24.99 20.33 -8.99
CA GLY A 567 -24.07 19.25 -9.32
C GLY A 567 -24.32 18.63 -10.69
N ALA A 568 -25.54 18.13 -10.94
CA ALA A 568 -25.96 17.76 -12.28
C ALA A 568 -26.25 19.00 -13.14
N TYR A 569 -26.39 18.83 -14.46
CA TYR A 569 -26.78 19.90 -15.37
C TYR A 569 -28.27 20.20 -15.22
N GLN A 570 -28.58 21.41 -14.79
CA GLN A 570 -29.94 21.90 -14.61
C GLN A 570 -30.35 22.80 -15.78
N TYR A 571 -31.52 22.53 -16.36
CA TYR A 571 -32.04 23.23 -17.53
C TYR A 571 -32.69 24.57 -17.18
N GLU A 572 -32.52 25.56 -18.05
CA GLU A 572 -33.07 26.91 -17.84
C GLU A 572 -34.60 26.88 -17.77
N GLY A 573 -35.18 27.57 -16.79
CA GLY A 573 -36.63 27.66 -16.60
C GLY A 573 -37.26 26.44 -15.90
N LYS A 574 -36.46 25.43 -15.53
CA LYS A 574 -36.88 24.29 -14.71
C LYS A 574 -36.54 24.53 -13.24
N GLU A 575 -37.36 23.97 -12.35
CA GLU A 575 -37.12 23.96 -10.91
C GLU A 575 -36.66 22.55 -10.50
N TYR A 576 -35.66 22.50 -9.62
CA TYR A 576 -35.06 21.26 -9.15
C TYR A 576 -35.15 21.19 -7.63
N VAL A 577 -35.49 20.01 -7.10
CA VAL A 577 -35.52 19.81 -5.65
C VAL A 577 -34.13 19.98 -5.06
N GLY A 578 -34.03 20.71 -3.95
CA GLY A 578 -32.79 20.94 -3.20
C GLY A 578 -32.41 19.73 -2.36
N GLN A 579 -31.86 20.00 -1.17
CA GLN A 579 -31.43 18.96 -0.25
C GLN A 579 -32.53 17.93 0.06
N ASN A 580 -32.21 16.65 -0.15
CA ASN A 580 -33.03 15.56 0.31
C ASN A 580 -32.81 15.35 1.81
N MET A 581 -33.89 15.48 2.57
CA MET A 581 -33.95 15.14 3.98
C MET A 581 -34.71 13.81 4.06
N HIS A 582 -34.00 12.74 4.40
CA HIS A 582 -34.58 11.40 4.49
C HIS A 582 -35.55 11.30 5.68
N ALA A 583 -35.24 11.96 6.80
CA ALA A 583 -36.12 12.12 7.95
C ALA A 583 -36.30 13.61 8.31
N ASP A 584 -37.26 13.94 9.18
CA ASP A 584 -37.45 15.32 9.64
C ASP A 584 -36.21 15.89 10.37
N GLU A 585 -36.20 17.20 10.66
CA GLU A 585 -35.06 17.85 11.35
C GLU A 585 -34.76 17.25 12.74
N ALA A 586 -35.70 16.53 13.34
CA ALA A 586 -35.55 15.84 14.63
C ALA A 586 -35.19 14.35 14.48
N GLY A 587 -35.23 13.82 13.26
CA GLY A 587 -35.01 12.42 12.91
C GLY A 587 -33.54 12.10 12.61
N LYS A 588 -33.14 10.89 13.01
CA LYS A 588 -31.85 10.27 12.66
C LYS A 588 -31.88 9.84 11.19
N LEU A 589 -30.71 9.72 10.53
CA LEU A 589 -30.48 9.28 9.14
C LEU A 589 -30.48 10.39 8.07
N ASN A 590 -30.00 11.59 8.42
CA ASN A 590 -29.77 12.69 7.49
C ASN A 590 -28.27 13.01 7.27
N LYS A 591 -27.37 12.31 7.97
CA LYS A 591 -25.91 12.49 7.91
C LYS A 591 -25.22 11.25 7.35
N CYS A 592 -24.04 11.44 6.75
CA CYS A 592 -23.29 10.34 6.13
C CYS A 592 -22.98 9.21 7.13
N ALA A 593 -22.48 9.56 8.32
CA ALA A 593 -22.11 8.58 9.35
C ALA A 593 -23.32 7.89 10.02
N GLU A 594 -24.54 8.40 9.81
CA GLU A 594 -25.76 7.75 10.29
C GLU A 594 -26.18 6.60 9.35
N CYS A 595 -25.91 6.74 8.04
CA CYS A 595 -26.21 5.74 7.02
C CYS A 595 -25.02 4.82 6.69
N HIS A 596 -23.79 5.25 6.95
CA HIS A 596 -22.57 4.50 6.62
C HIS A 596 -21.71 4.23 7.85
N ASP A 597 -21.00 3.10 7.83
CA ASP A 597 -19.83 2.93 8.68
C ASP A 597 -18.68 3.81 8.17
N VAL A 598 -17.99 4.50 9.07
CA VAL A 598 -16.97 5.50 8.68
C VAL A 598 -15.60 4.89 8.40
N HIS A 599 -15.37 3.63 8.81
CA HIS A 599 -14.12 2.92 8.58
C HIS A 599 -14.29 1.73 7.64
N ALA A 600 -15.37 0.95 7.80
CA ALA A 600 -15.71 -0.10 6.85
C ALA A 600 -16.29 0.47 5.53
N LEU A 601 -16.81 1.70 5.56
CA LEU A 601 -17.37 2.42 4.40
C LEU A 601 -18.61 1.77 3.78
N GLU A 602 -19.15 0.75 4.43
CA GLU A 602 -20.37 0.06 4.01
C GLU A 602 -21.63 0.76 4.53
N PRO A 603 -22.76 0.70 3.79
CA PRO A 603 -24.05 1.13 4.29
C PRO A 603 -24.52 0.29 5.49
N LYS A 604 -25.08 0.94 6.50
CA LYS A 604 -25.70 0.33 7.69
C LYS A 604 -27.13 -0.11 7.37
N VAL A 605 -27.28 -1.17 6.59
CA VAL A 605 -28.57 -1.60 6.03
C VAL A 605 -29.62 -1.98 7.08
N GLU A 606 -29.20 -2.37 8.29
CA GLU A 606 -30.10 -2.66 9.42
C GLU A 606 -30.82 -1.39 9.92
N ALA A 607 -30.23 -0.21 9.69
CA ALA A 607 -30.88 1.05 10.01
C ALA A 607 -32.14 1.29 9.15
N CYS A 608 -32.16 0.76 7.92
CA CYS A 608 -33.31 0.85 7.02
C CYS A 608 -34.49 0.02 7.54
N GLU A 609 -34.24 -1.18 8.07
CA GLU A 609 -35.28 -2.12 8.55
C GLU A 609 -36.14 -1.52 9.69
N THR A 610 -35.62 -0.50 10.38
CA THR A 610 -36.34 0.18 11.46
C THR A 610 -37.59 0.93 10.96
N CYS A 611 -37.58 1.39 9.70
CA CYS A 611 -38.67 2.17 9.10
C CYS A 611 -39.24 1.52 7.83
N HIS A 612 -38.42 0.77 7.10
CA HIS A 612 -38.80 0.06 5.87
C HIS A 612 -38.80 -1.44 6.16
N ASP A 613 -39.74 -2.21 5.61
CA ASP A 613 -39.85 -3.66 5.87
C ASP A 613 -38.77 -4.49 5.11
N THR A 614 -37.55 -3.96 4.94
CA THR A 614 -36.47 -4.55 4.15
C THR A 614 -35.10 -3.98 4.55
N THR A 615 -34.06 -4.82 4.45
CA THR A 615 -32.65 -4.41 4.52
C THR A 615 -32.06 -4.14 3.13
N ASP A 616 -32.80 -4.41 2.06
CA ASP A 616 -32.37 -4.12 0.70
C ASP A 616 -32.88 -2.74 0.27
N PRO A 617 -32.02 -1.70 0.26
CA PRO A 617 -32.45 -0.35 -0.07
C PRO A 617 -32.91 -0.19 -1.52
N THR A 618 -32.58 -1.14 -2.41
CA THR A 618 -33.02 -1.11 -3.82
C THR A 618 -34.52 -1.37 -3.97
N THR A 619 -35.13 -2.00 -2.97
CA THR A 619 -36.57 -2.35 -2.95
C THR A 619 -37.43 -1.29 -2.27
N ILE A 620 -36.83 -0.26 -1.68
CA ILE A 620 -37.54 0.75 -0.88
C ILE A 620 -38.31 1.72 -1.79
N ARG A 621 -39.56 2.00 -1.39
CA ARG A 621 -40.46 2.95 -2.06
C ARG A 621 -41.35 3.68 -1.04
N GLU A 622 -41.43 5.00 -1.17
CA GLU A 622 -42.22 5.86 -0.28
C GLU A 622 -43.48 6.45 -0.93
N THR A 623 -43.66 6.29 -2.25
CA THR A 623 -44.78 6.89 -2.99
C THR A 623 -45.32 5.95 -4.07
N ASP A 624 -46.64 5.87 -4.24
CA ASP A 624 -47.29 5.09 -5.31
C ASP A 624 -47.26 5.81 -6.69
N VAL A 625 -46.36 6.77 -6.89
CA VAL A 625 -46.26 7.56 -8.12
C VAL A 625 -45.36 6.81 -9.10
N ASP A 626 -45.91 6.40 -10.24
CA ASP A 626 -45.18 5.88 -11.40
C ASP A 626 -44.44 7.04 -12.10
N TYR A 627 -43.12 7.12 -11.91
CA TYR A 627 -42.29 8.21 -12.41
C TYR A 627 -41.80 7.94 -13.83
N ASP A 628 -41.47 6.70 -14.15
CA ASP A 628 -40.96 6.25 -15.45
C ASP A 628 -42.05 5.86 -16.47
N GLY A 629 -43.31 5.79 -16.04
CA GLY A 629 -44.48 5.56 -16.88
C GLY A 629 -44.65 4.13 -17.37
N ASP A 630 -43.98 3.15 -16.76
CA ASP A 630 -44.05 1.74 -17.17
C ASP A 630 -45.27 1.00 -16.58
N GLY A 631 -45.93 1.60 -15.59
CA GLY A 631 -47.11 1.09 -14.90
C GLY A 631 -46.83 0.21 -13.67
N ASP A 632 -45.56 -0.01 -13.30
CA ASP A 632 -45.12 -0.75 -12.12
C ASP A 632 -44.88 0.20 -10.93
N VAL A 633 -45.87 0.28 -10.04
CA VAL A 633 -45.76 1.01 -8.77
C VAL A 633 -45.32 0.12 -7.60
N THR A 634 -44.86 -1.11 -7.88
CA THR A 634 -44.46 -2.10 -6.88
C THR A 634 -42.95 -2.27 -6.78
N GLU A 635 -42.20 -1.89 -7.81
CA GLU A 635 -40.74 -1.83 -7.74
C GLU A 635 -40.24 -0.69 -6.83
N GLY A 636 -39.02 -0.86 -6.31
CA GLY A 636 -38.37 0.20 -5.52
C GLY A 636 -38.06 1.42 -6.38
N ILE A 637 -37.82 2.57 -5.73
CA ILE A 637 -37.51 3.84 -6.44
C ILE A 637 -36.25 3.75 -7.33
N LYS A 638 -35.41 2.72 -7.13
CA LYS A 638 -34.28 2.43 -8.01
C LYS A 638 -34.72 2.03 -9.42
N GLY A 639 -35.78 1.23 -9.56
CA GLY A 639 -36.28 0.78 -10.87
C GLY A 639 -36.67 1.97 -11.75
N GLU A 640 -37.48 2.87 -11.21
CA GLU A 640 -37.83 4.16 -11.80
C GLU A 640 -36.62 4.95 -12.34
N VAL A 641 -35.55 5.01 -11.55
CA VAL A 641 -34.30 5.70 -11.93
C VAL A 641 -33.56 4.94 -13.05
N ASP A 642 -33.49 3.62 -12.95
CA ASP A 642 -32.82 2.75 -13.93
C ASP A 642 -33.54 2.83 -15.29
N THR A 643 -34.87 2.67 -15.33
CA THR A 643 -35.67 2.76 -16.56
C THR A 643 -35.55 4.14 -17.22
N LEU A 644 -35.60 5.22 -16.44
CA LEU A 644 -35.38 6.57 -16.97
C LEU A 644 -33.95 6.77 -17.47
N ALA A 645 -32.95 6.17 -16.84
CA ALA A 645 -31.57 6.22 -17.30
C ALA A 645 -31.38 5.46 -18.61
N GLU A 646 -32.02 4.29 -18.76
CA GLU A 646 -32.07 3.53 -20.02
C GLU A 646 -32.76 4.33 -21.13
N ALA A 647 -33.90 4.96 -20.83
CA ALA A 647 -34.62 5.83 -21.77
C ALA A 647 -33.76 7.02 -22.22
N LEU A 648 -33.05 7.65 -21.28
CA LEU A 648 -32.10 8.72 -21.61
C LEU A 648 -30.96 8.21 -22.48
N TYR A 649 -30.38 7.04 -22.18
CA TYR A 649 -29.32 6.48 -23.00
C TYR A 649 -29.77 6.18 -24.43
N ALA A 650 -30.95 5.59 -24.59
CA ALA A 650 -31.55 5.38 -25.91
C ALA A 650 -31.76 6.70 -26.66
N GLN A 651 -32.21 7.76 -25.95
CA GLN A 651 -32.39 9.08 -26.55
C GLN A 651 -31.05 9.75 -26.92
N LEU A 652 -29.99 9.56 -26.11
CA LEU A 652 -28.63 9.99 -26.45
C LEU A 652 -28.16 9.35 -27.75
N GLN A 653 -28.35 8.03 -27.89
CA GLN A 653 -28.00 7.30 -29.10
C GLN A 653 -28.79 7.78 -30.33
N ALA A 654 -30.09 7.99 -30.18
CA ALA A 654 -30.94 8.49 -31.25
C ALA A 654 -30.53 9.90 -31.71
N TYR A 655 -30.32 10.82 -30.76
CA TYR A 655 -29.89 12.19 -31.07
C TYR A 655 -28.49 12.20 -31.72
N ALA A 656 -27.55 11.43 -31.15
CA ALA A 656 -26.19 11.32 -31.67
C ALA A 656 -26.20 10.76 -33.10
N ALA A 657 -26.93 9.68 -33.39
CA ALA A 657 -27.05 9.14 -34.73
C ALA A 657 -27.58 10.15 -35.75
N ALA A 658 -28.48 11.03 -35.34
CA ALA A 658 -29.04 12.09 -36.20
C ALA A 658 -28.10 13.28 -36.42
N ASN A 659 -27.18 13.57 -35.48
CA ASN A 659 -26.43 14.83 -35.47
C ASN A 659 -24.89 14.68 -35.46
N GLY A 660 -24.34 13.49 -35.23
CA GLY A 660 -22.91 13.30 -35.01
C GLY A 660 -22.39 11.87 -35.20
N GLY A 661 -23.25 10.88 -35.39
CA GLY A 661 -22.87 9.46 -35.46
C GLY A 661 -23.07 8.72 -34.14
N GLU A 662 -22.87 7.40 -34.16
CA GLU A 662 -23.09 6.49 -33.03
C GLU A 662 -22.26 6.86 -31.79
N ILE A 663 -22.89 6.78 -30.62
CA ILE A 663 -22.28 6.98 -29.31
C ILE A 663 -22.50 5.74 -28.43
N LYS A 664 -21.47 5.33 -27.71
CA LYS A 664 -21.51 4.25 -26.72
C LYS A 664 -20.97 4.77 -25.39
N TYR A 665 -21.55 4.35 -24.27
CA TYR A 665 -21.03 4.64 -22.93
C TYR A 665 -20.38 3.40 -22.31
N ASP A 666 -19.23 3.59 -21.67
CA ASP A 666 -18.60 2.63 -20.78
C ASP A 666 -18.14 3.35 -19.50
N GLY A 667 -18.72 2.97 -18.37
CA GLY A 667 -18.38 3.55 -17.07
C GLY A 667 -16.97 3.21 -16.57
N HIS A 668 -16.34 2.17 -17.11
CA HIS A 668 -15.08 1.61 -16.65
C HIS A 668 -13.89 1.98 -17.55
N ALA A 669 -14.15 2.49 -18.76
CA ALA A 669 -13.10 2.88 -19.71
C ALA A 669 -13.11 4.38 -19.97
N TYR A 670 -11.99 5.07 -19.72
CA TYR A 670 -11.79 6.44 -20.18
C TYR A 670 -11.70 6.47 -21.73
N PRO A 671 -12.35 7.42 -22.43
CA PRO A 671 -12.98 8.66 -21.97
C PRO A 671 -14.50 8.55 -21.75
N TYR A 672 -14.99 7.37 -21.41
CA TYR A 672 -16.38 7.02 -21.07
C TYR A 672 -17.37 7.02 -22.21
N PHE A 673 -17.20 7.90 -23.20
CA PHE A 673 -18.05 7.95 -24.38
C PHE A 673 -17.23 7.68 -25.63
N PHE A 674 -17.67 6.69 -26.41
CA PHE A 674 -16.97 6.16 -27.56
C PHE A 674 -17.81 6.31 -28.84
N GLY A 675 -17.14 6.51 -29.96
CA GLY A 675 -17.74 6.46 -31.30
C GLY A 675 -17.85 5.04 -31.83
N ALA A 676 -18.35 4.90 -33.06
CA ALA A 676 -18.43 3.60 -33.76
C ALA A 676 -17.06 2.94 -34.00
N ASP A 677 -15.97 3.71 -33.96
CA ASP A 677 -14.60 3.22 -34.10
C ASP A 677 -13.93 2.85 -32.77
N ASP A 678 -14.72 2.79 -31.69
CA ASP A 678 -14.30 2.53 -30.31
C ASP A 678 -13.21 3.50 -29.81
N LYS A 679 -13.14 4.70 -30.41
CA LYS A 679 -12.34 5.82 -29.93
C LYS A 679 -13.21 6.85 -29.23
N ALA A 680 -12.58 7.82 -28.57
CA ALA A 680 -13.25 8.96 -27.96
C ALA A 680 -14.32 9.57 -28.87
N TYR A 681 -15.55 9.70 -28.38
CA TYR A 681 -16.62 10.36 -29.13
C TYR A 681 -16.24 11.81 -29.43
N ALA A 682 -16.24 12.19 -30.71
CA ALA A 682 -15.66 13.45 -31.19
C ALA A 682 -16.69 14.47 -31.71
N THR A 683 -17.95 14.06 -31.88
CA THR A 683 -18.99 14.82 -32.58
C THR A 683 -20.02 15.43 -31.62
N TRP A 684 -19.53 15.99 -30.52
CA TRP A 684 -20.36 16.63 -29.49
C TRP A 684 -21.08 17.88 -30.01
N THR A 685 -22.37 17.97 -29.72
CA THR A 685 -23.12 19.24 -29.66
C THR A 685 -23.26 19.67 -28.20
N PRO A 686 -23.42 20.97 -27.89
CA PRO A 686 -23.73 21.40 -26.52
C PRO A 686 -24.95 20.72 -25.92
N ARG A 687 -26.01 20.48 -26.72
CA ARG A 687 -27.22 19.77 -26.28
C ARG A 687 -26.90 18.33 -25.87
N LEU A 688 -26.20 17.59 -26.73
CA LEU A 688 -25.79 16.21 -26.44
C LEU A 688 -24.90 16.12 -25.19
N LEU A 689 -23.97 17.06 -25.03
CA LEU A 689 -23.06 17.05 -23.86
C LEU A 689 -23.81 17.24 -22.54
N ARG A 690 -24.82 18.13 -22.49
CA ARG A 690 -25.62 18.37 -21.27
C ARG A 690 -26.37 17.12 -20.83
N ALA A 691 -27.03 16.45 -21.78
CA ALA A 691 -27.76 15.23 -21.51
C ALA A 691 -26.82 14.06 -21.16
N ALA A 692 -25.68 13.93 -21.86
CA ALA A 692 -24.67 12.91 -21.55
C ALA A 692 -24.02 13.13 -20.17
N PHE A 693 -23.85 14.39 -19.75
CA PHE A 693 -23.39 14.72 -18.41
C PHE A 693 -24.36 14.23 -17.34
N ASN A 694 -25.67 14.46 -17.52
CA ASN A 694 -26.70 13.97 -16.60
C ASN A 694 -26.84 12.45 -16.60
N TYR A 695 -26.68 11.82 -17.76
CA TYR A 695 -26.61 10.36 -17.83
C TYR A 695 -25.42 9.84 -17.03
N GLN A 696 -24.20 10.32 -17.27
CA GLN A 696 -23.05 9.89 -16.47
C GLN A 696 -23.25 10.20 -14.98
N TYR A 697 -23.85 11.34 -14.64
CA TYR A 697 -24.18 11.69 -13.26
C TYR A 697 -24.99 10.61 -12.56
N SER A 698 -26.07 10.11 -13.19
CA SER A 698 -26.89 9.04 -12.58
C SER A 698 -26.14 7.71 -12.45
N GLN A 699 -25.10 7.48 -13.27
CA GLN A 699 -24.30 6.25 -13.23
C GLN A 699 -23.13 6.30 -12.24
N LYS A 700 -22.64 7.49 -11.86
CA LYS A 700 -21.40 7.66 -11.06
C LYS A 700 -21.63 7.79 -9.57
N ASP A 701 -22.87 7.90 -9.13
CA ASP A 701 -23.27 7.78 -7.73
C ASP A 701 -24.13 6.51 -7.58
N PRO A 702 -23.59 5.40 -7.06
CA PRO A 702 -24.34 4.15 -6.94
C PRO A 702 -25.50 4.24 -5.94
N GLY A 703 -25.53 5.27 -5.09
CA GLY A 703 -26.57 5.49 -4.09
C GLY A 703 -27.65 6.50 -4.51
N VAL A 704 -27.74 6.90 -5.79
CA VAL A 704 -28.69 7.93 -6.27
C VAL A 704 -30.14 7.73 -5.80
N TYR A 705 -30.59 6.48 -5.72
CA TYR A 705 -31.94 6.10 -5.32
C TYR A 705 -32.21 6.31 -3.82
N VAL A 706 -31.17 6.38 -2.99
CA VAL A 706 -31.27 6.75 -1.56
C VAL A 706 -30.95 8.23 -1.36
N HIS A 707 -29.88 8.72 -2.00
CA HIS A 707 -29.36 10.07 -1.77
C HIS A 707 -30.36 11.17 -2.16
N ASN A 708 -30.92 11.13 -3.37
CA ASN A 708 -31.94 12.12 -3.83
C ASN A 708 -32.65 11.64 -5.11
N PRO A 709 -33.49 10.60 -5.04
CA PRO A 709 -34.11 10.00 -6.22
C PRO A 709 -34.94 11.01 -7.04
N LYS A 710 -35.66 11.93 -6.38
CA LYS A 710 -36.48 12.94 -7.06
C LYS A 710 -35.64 13.89 -7.91
N TYR A 711 -34.50 14.35 -7.40
CA TYR A 711 -33.59 15.18 -8.18
C TYR A 711 -33.08 14.45 -9.43
N ILE A 712 -32.78 13.16 -9.29
CA ILE A 712 -32.25 12.32 -10.37
C ILE A 712 -33.32 12.09 -11.45
N ILE A 713 -34.55 11.76 -11.04
CA ILE A 713 -35.69 11.65 -11.95
C ILE A 713 -35.91 12.98 -12.72
N GLN A 714 -35.85 14.13 -12.05
CA GLN A 714 -35.99 15.44 -12.70
C GLN A 714 -34.93 15.69 -13.78
N ILE A 715 -33.65 15.43 -13.50
CA ILE A 715 -32.59 15.66 -14.50
C ILE A 715 -32.65 14.66 -15.65
N LEU A 716 -33.09 13.42 -15.42
CA LEU A 716 -33.22 12.40 -16.47
C LEU A 716 -34.35 12.77 -17.43
N ILE A 717 -35.54 13.06 -16.90
CA ILE A 717 -36.71 13.46 -17.70
C ILE A 717 -36.40 14.74 -18.50
N ASP A 718 -35.83 15.76 -17.87
CA ASP A 718 -35.52 17.02 -18.56
C ASP A 718 -34.43 16.82 -19.64
N SER A 719 -33.50 15.89 -19.45
CA SER A 719 -32.50 15.55 -20.48
C SER A 719 -33.12 14.83 -21.68
N ILE A 720 -34.08 13.93 -21.45
CA ILE A 720 -34.85 13.27 -22.52
C ILE A 720 -35.63 14.32 -23.31
N GLU A 721 -36.33 15.23 -22.62
CA GLU A 721 -37.09 16.31 -23.25
C GLU A 721 -36.19 17.24 -24.08
N ASP A 722 -35.03 17.65 -23.55
CA ASP A 722 -34.10 18.53 -24.24
C ASP A 722 -33.55 17.91 -25.53
N LEU A 723 -33.35 16.59 -25.57
CA LEU A 723 -32.97 15.84 -26.77
C LEU A 723 -34.14 15.61 -27.75
N GLY A 724 -35.35 16.08 -27.43
CA GLY A 724 -36.56 15.93 -28.25
C GLY A 724 -37.29 14.60 -28.03
N GLY A 725 -37.00 13.88 -26.95
CA GLY A 725 -37.73 12.68 -26.55
C GLY A 725 -39.13 12.99 -26.01
N ASN A 726 -40.04 12.03 -26.10
CA ASN A 726 -41.41 12.20 -25.58
C ASN A 726 -41.47 11.81 -24.10
N VAL A 727 -41.68 12.80 -23.23
CA VAL A 727 -41.77 12.60 -21.78
C VAL A 727 -43.20 12.59 -21.24
N SER A 728 -44.22 12.56 -22.11
CA SER A 728 -45.63 12.63 -21.68
C SER A 728 -46.12 11.43 -20.87
N ALA A 729 -45.39 10.31 -20.88
CA ALA A 729 -45.65 9.15 -20.04
C ALA A 729 -45.03 9.28 -18.64
N TYR A 730 -44.01 10.13 -18.48
CA TYR A 730 -43.25 10.26 -17.23
C TYR A 730 -43.93 11.24 -16.27
N THR A 731 -43.82 10.96 -14.97
CA THR A 731 -44.21 11.91 -13.93
C THR A 731 -42.96 12.63 -13.45
N ARG A 732 -42.86 13.94 -13.69
CA ARG A 732 -41.76 14.74 -13.15
C ARG A 732 -42.09 15.19 -11.71
N PRO A 733 -41.26 14.85 -10.70
CA PRO A 733 -41.44 15.28 -9.32
C PRO A 733 -41.43 16.79 -9.11
#